data_AF-A0A968GXQ5-F1
#
_entry.id   AF-A0A968GXQ5-F1
#
_cell.length_a   1.000
_cell.length_b   1.000
_cell.length_c   1.000
_cell.angle_alpha   90.00
_cell.angle_beta   90.00
_cell.angle_gamma   90.00
#
_symmetry.space_group_name_H-M   'P 1'
#
loop_
_entity.id
_entity.type
_entity.pdbx_description
1 polymer ?
#
loop_
_entity_poly.entity_id
_entity_poly.type
_entity_poly.pdbx_seq_one_letter_code
_entity_poly.pdbx_strand_id
1 'polypeptide(L)'
;MIDLSIIIINYNVKEFLLNLLDSLRKAVKNISTEIIIVDNASDDGSVEILREKFPNIKLIANKKNVGFGSANNQALQVAKGKYFLLINPDTIVREDTLIKMLGFFDKTPQVGIAGCKVLNPDGSLQLACRRGFPGPWTSFTKVMGLSKLFPKSRLFARYNLTFLNENQTYEVDAISGAFMMMRKEVYEKIGGFDQQFFMYGEDLDLCYRVQKSGYKVYYVHNTEIIHYKGESTKRSSLDETKIFYDAMHLFVRKHFSTSFIIESILQIAILFRKLIAFANVYKLAFLSIIVDFFTFSISVLLAANIYSNEHWRGFPDYAKPWVYFIPAFIQIIISSISGSYSKKSFSILRTISSLLFGMIFLSALTYFFKQVAFSRAVVLITYAIVLVFFLFWRIGLKVIFKIGLETDTRKSRTLIVASESKAKELASKLKSTFTKLYQVVGVIGLTRKSIGEKIGSYKILGTVDNIKKIIVDEKVDKVIFSSDDLSFNQMFSVVAECQGVNAEFLVAGKESDYLVGKSSITMLDDIPLLKVQYNISSYFHRASKQILDIILSSLILFLVYPFIYLFQKLRTKKSKFTQFILGIPGVFIGKKSFVGPRDSSYHGDLYVGKTGLTGFWFVENFLENDAEEIKKLDIFYAKNQNIWLDLEILGRTLSKMFFSME
;
A
#
# COMPACT_ATOMS: atom_id res chain seq x y z
N MET A 1 2.70 3.71 44.22
CA MET A 1 1.51 3.30 43.44
C MET A 1 1.78 3.70 42.00
N ILE A 2 1.45 2.87 41.00
CA ILE A 2 1.68 3.22 39.58
C ILE A 2 0.57 4.19 39.15
N ASP A 3 0.93 5.34 38.58
CA ASP A 3 -0.03 6.35 38.14
C ASP A 3 -0.64 5.96 36.78
N LEU A 4 0.20 5.48 35.85
CA LEU A 4 -0.21 5.22 34.47
C LEU A 4 0.39 3.91 33.91
N SER A 5 -0.46 3.01 33.42
CA SER A 5 -0.02 1.88 32.58
C SER A 5 -0.17 2.25 31.11
N ILE A 6 0.93 2.20 30.37
CA ILE A 6 0.96 2.48 28.92
C ILE A 6 0.91 1.14 28.18
N ILE A 7 -0.13 0.97 27.37
CA ILE A 7 -0.46 -0.25 26.64
C ILE A 7 -0.24 -0.01 25.15
N ILE A 8 0.61 -0.83 24.54
CA ILE A 8 1.01 -0.70 23.14
C ILE A 8 0.79 -2.04 22.43
N ILE A 9 0.02 -2.04 21.34
CA ILE A 9 -0.18 -3.24 20.51
C ILE A 9 0.69 -3.13 19.27
N ASN A 10 1.70 -4.00 19.17
CA ASN A 10 2.63 -4.01 18.06
C ASN A 10 2.24 -5.07 17.01
N TYR A 11 2.33 -4.70 15.73
CA TYR A 11 2.23 -5.65 14.62
C TYR A 11 3.05 -5.12 13.43
N ASN A 12 4.20 -5.73 13.19
CA ASN A 12 5.09 -5.45 12.07
C ASN A 12 5.45 -3.97 11.91
N VAL A 13 5.76 -3.24 12.99
CA VAL A 13 6.14 -1.82 12.93
C VAL A 13 7.30 -1.48 13.89
N LYS A 14 8.34 -2.32 13.94
CA LYS A 14 9.54 -2.20 14.79
C LYS A 14 10.07 -0.77 14.87
N GLU A 15 10.35 -0.11 13.74
CA GLU A 15 11.01 1.20 13.73
C GLU A 15 10.13 2.31 14.32
N PHE A 16 8.83 2.25 14.03
CA PHE A 16 7.84 3.14 14.64
C PHE A 16 7.76 2.93 16.15
N LEU A 17 7.71 1.66 16.59
CA LEU A 17 7.67 1.31 18.00
C LEU A 17 8.88 1.85 18.77
N LEU A 18 10.08 1.74 18.20
CA LEU A 18 11.30 2.28 18.82
C LEU A 18 11.25 3.80 18.96
N ASN A 19 10.74 4.51 17.94
CA ASN A 19 10.53 5.96 18.02
C ASN A 19 9.50 6.35 19.09
N LEU A 20 8.40 5.59 19.19
CA LEU A 20 7.43 5.78 20.26
C LEU A 20 8.10 5.62 21.64
N LEU A 21 8.85 4.54 21.85
CA LEU A 21 9.52 4.27 23.12
C LEU A 21 10.52 5.38 23.49
N ASP A 22 11.24 5.95 22.54
CA ASP A 22 12.11 7.11 22.80
C ASP A 22 11.30 8.35 23.22
N SER A 23 10.19 8.65 22.53
CA SER A 23 9.32 9.77 22.89
C SER A 23 8.66 9.58 24.27
N LEU A 24 8.23 8.36 24.59
CA LEU A 24 7.66 8.02 25.90
C LEU A 24 8.69 8.17 27.01
N ARG A 25 9.94 7.72 26.80
CA ARG A 25 11.01 7.86 27.79
C ARG A 25 11.18 9.30 28.26
N LYS A 26 11.01 10.29 27.37
CA LYS A 26 11.05 11.71 27.72
C LYS A 26 9.75 12.16 28.41
N ALA A 27 8.59 11.71 27.92
CA ALA A 27 7.28 12.10 28.45
C ALA A 27 6.93 11.53 29.83
N VAL A 28 7.53 10.40 30.24
CA VAL A 28 7.23 9.73 31.53
C VAL A 28 8.11 10.18 32.69
N LYS A 29 9.10 11.07 32.48
CA LYS A 29 10.17 11.38 33.46
C LYS A 29 9.68 11.70 34.88
N ASN A 30 8.50 12.29 35.02
CA ASN A 30 7.91 12.69 36.31
C ASN A 30 6.60 11.96 36.63
N ILE A 31 6.39 10.76 36.09
CA ILE A 31 5.16 9.98 36.28
C ILE A 31 5.55 8.55 36.66
N SER A 32 4.92 7.97 37.69
CA SER A 32 5.10 6.55 37.97
C SER A 32 4.39 5.73 36.89
N THR A 33 5.16 5.05 36.04
CA THR A 33 4.61 4.34 34.87
C THR A 33 5.08 2.89 34.78
N GLU A 34 4.25 2.08 34.12
CA GLU A 34 4.68 0.79 33.55
C GLU A 34 4.32 0.78 32.06
N ILE A 35 5.13 0.09 31.25
CA ILE A 35 4.87 -0.09 29.81
C ILE A 35 4.61 -1.57 29.57
N ILE A 36 3.48 -1.86 28.91
CA ILE A 36 3.04 -3.21 28.54
C ILE A 36 2.90 -3.24 27.03
N ILE A 37 3.70 -4.08 26.38
CA ILE A 37 3.66 -4.27 24.93
C ILE A 37 3.08 -5.64 24.63
N VAL A 38 2.07 -5.68 23.79
CA VAL A 38 1.54 -6.93 23.22
C VAL A 38 1.98 -7.00 21.77
N ASP A 39 2.89 -7.92 21.46
CA ASP A 39 3.26 -8.22 20.08
C ASP A 39 2.25 -9.21 19.49
N ASN A 40 1.67 -8.85 18.34
CA ASN A 40 0.56 -9.59 17.74
C ASN A 40 1.03 -10.54 16.63
N ALA A 41 2.12 -11.26 16.88
CA ALA A 41 2.83 -12.15 15.95
C ALA A 41 3.56 -11.41 14.82
N SER A 42 4.46 -10.51 15.20
CA SER A 42 5.31 -9.80 14.23
C SER A 42 6.47 -10.66 13.72
N ASP A 43 6.92 -10.39 12.50
CA ASP A 43 8.06 -11.04 11.82
C ASP A 43 9.19 -10.07 11.43
N ASP A 44 9.17 -8.84 11.98
CA ASP A 44 10.07 -7.74 11.62
C ASP A 44 11.27 -7.55 12.58
N GLY A 45 11.47 -8.48 13.51
CA GLY A 45 12.52 -8.42 14.52
C GLY A 45 12.18 -7.58 15.75
N SER A 46 10.93 -7.09 15.88
CA SER A 46 10.52 -6.24 17.00
C SER A 46 10.56 -6.95 18.35
N VAL A 47 10.23 -8.24 18.41
CA VAL A 47 10.25 -9.02 19.65
C VAL A 47 11.66 -9.19 20.20
N GLU A 48 12.62 -9.47 19.32
CA GLU A 48 14.03 -9.68 19.64
C GLU A 48 14.65 -8.40 20.20
N ILE A 49 14.47 -7.28 19.50
CA ILE A 49 15.04 -5.99 19.93
C ILE A 49 14.40 -5.48 21.23
N LEU A 50 13.12 -5.77 21.47
CA LEU A 50 12.46 -5.42 22.74
C LEU A 50 13.05 -6.19 23.92
N ARG A 51 13.33 -7.49 23.75
CA ARG A 51 13.97 -8.31 24.80
C ARG A 51 15.39 -7.85 25.09
N GLU A 52 16.13 -7.46 24.05
CA GLU A 52 17.53 -7.02 24.17
C GLU A 52 17.64 -5.61 24.77
N LYS A 53 16.97 -4.61 24.16
CA LYS A 53 17.15 -3.19 24.51
C LYS A 53 16.21 -2.70 25.62
N PHE A 54 15.10 -3.40 25.88
CA PHE A 54 14.06 -2.95 26.82
C PHE A 54 13.61 -4.03 27.82
N PRO A 55 14.53 -4.63 28.61
CA PRO A 55 14.20 -5.73 29.52
C PRO A 55 13.22 -5.36 30.65
N ASN A 56 13.07 -4.06 30.94
CA ASN A 56 12.15 -3.56 31.97
C ASN A 56 10.69 -3.43 31.48
N ILE A 57 10.44 -3.61 30.18
CA ILE A 57 9.09 -3.55 29.60
C ILE A 57 8.42 -4.91 29.73
N LYS A 58 7.13 -4.92 30.08
CA LYS A 58 6.34 -6.16 30.11
C LYS A 58 5.91 -6.53 28.70
N LEU A 59 6.52 -7.56 28.12
CA LEU A 59 6.22 -8.05 26.78
C LEU A 59 5.30 -9.29 26.82
N ILE A 60 4.20 -9.24 26.08
CA ILE A 60 3.33 -10.38 25.78
C ILE A 60 3.44 -10.66 24.27
N ALA A 61 4.08 -11.76 23.88
CA ALA A 61 4.26 -12.12 22.48
C ALA A 61 3.24 -13.20 22.05
N ASN A 62 2.29 -12.82 21.20
CA ASN A 62 1.27 -13.73 20.67
C ASN A 62 1.82 -14.59 19.53
N LYS A 63 1.30 -15.82 19.40
CA LYS A 63 1.62 -16.73 18.29
C LYS A 63 0.84 -16.43 17.00
N LYS A 64 -0.25 -15.66 17.10
CA LYS A 64 -1.11 -15.25 15.98
C LYS A 64 -1.65 -13.85 16.23
N ASN A 65 -2.00 -13.16 15.15
CA ASN A 65 -2.66 -11.86 15.26
C ASN A 65 -4.11 -12.05 15.75
N VAL A 66 -4.41 -11.61 16.98
CA VAL A 66 -5.74 -11.74 17.61
C VAL A 66 -6.64 -10.51 17.44
N GLY A 67 -6.21 -9.51 16.66
CA GLY A 67 -6.89 -8.22 16.52
C GLY A 67 -6.57 -7.22 17.63
N PHE A 68 -7.00 -5.97 17.45
CA PHE A 68 -6.62 -4.84 18.32
C PHE A 68 -7.29 -4.91 19.71
N GLY A 69 -8.61 -5.11 19.75
CA GLY A 69 -9.36 -5.16 21.02
C GLY A 69 -8.93 -6.33 21.92
N SER A 70 -8.81 -7.53 21.34
CA SER A 70 -8.38 -8.73 22.08
C SER A 70 -6.95 -8.60 22.63
N ALA A 71 -6.01 -8.04 21.86
CA ALA A 71 -4.65 -7.81 22.32
C ALA A 71 -4.61 -6.77 23.45
N ASN A 72 -5.36 -5.67 23.34
CA ASN A 72 -5.49 -4.70 24.44
C ASN A 72 -6.07 -5.32 25.71
N ASN A 73 -7.05 -6.21 25.59
CA ASN A 73 -7.62 -6.89 26.76
C ASN A 73 -6.58 -7.72 27.53
N GLN A 74 -5.63 -8.36 26.84
CA GLN A 74 -4.53 -9.11 27.49
C GLN A 74 -3.67 -8.18 28.35
N ALA A 75 -3.35 -6.99 27.85
CA ALA A 75 -2.58 -5.99 28.59
C ALA A 75 -3.39 -5.37 29.74
N LEU A 76 -4.66 -5.02 29.52
CA LEU A 76 -5.54 -4.44 30.53
C LEU A 76 -5.71 -5.36 31.75
N GLN A 77 -5.77 -6.68 31.54
CA GLN A 77 -5.89 -7.66 32.64
C GLN A 77 -4.71 -7.64 33.61
N VAL A 78 -3.53 -7.24 33.14
CA VAL A 78 -2.29 -7.28 33.94
C VAL A 78 -1.75 -5.91 34.32
N ALA A 79 -2.43 -4.84 33.87
CA ALA A 79 -2.09 -3.46 34.14
C ALA A 79 -2.48 -3.06 35.58
N LYS A 80 -1.62 -2.27 36.23
CA LYS A 80 -1.72 -1.92 37.66
C LYS A 80 -1.90 -0.42 37.91
N GLY A 81 -1.76 0.42 36.89
CA GLY A 81 -1.83 1.87 36.97
C GLY A 81 -3.23 2.39 37.34
N LYS A 82 -3.28 3.56 37.98
CA LYS A 82 -4.54 4.29 38.26
C LYS A 82 -5.27 4.67 36.96
N TYR A 83 -4.51 4.99 35.92
CA TYR A 83 -4.99 5.25 34.57
C TYR A 83 -4.35 4.27 33.58
N PHE A 84 -5.06 3.97 32.49
CA PHE A 84 -4.57 3.18 31.37
C PHE A 84 -4.48 4.06 30.13
N LEU A 85 -3.32 4.11 29.48
CA LEU A 85 -3.15 4.75 28.17
C LEU A 85 -3.00 3.68 27.11
N LEU A 86 -3.95 3.61 26.19
CA LEU A 86 -3.86 2.84 24.97
C LEU A 86 -3.30 3.74 23.88
N ILE A 87 -2.18 3.33 23.30
CA ILE A 87 -1.48 4.13 22.30
C ILE A 87 -0.93 3.24 21.19
N ASN A 88 -1.10 3.70 19.95
CA ASN A 88 -0.60 2.98 18.80
C ASN A 88 0.93 3.06 18.69
N PRO A 89 1.60 2.01 18.19
CA PRO A 89 3.07 1.96 18.07
C PRO A 89 3.63 2.96 17.06
N ASP A 90 2.83 3.43 16.11
CA ASP A 90 3.17 4.42 15.09
C ASP A 90 2.83 5.85 15.50
N THR A 91 3.17 6.21 16.75
CA THR A 91 2.95 7.54 17.31
C THR A 91 4.22 8.19 17.87
N ILE A 92 4.22 9.51 17.94
CA ILE A 92 5.22 10.31 18.66
C ILE A 92 4.49 11.18 19.68
N VAL A 93 4.95 11.11 20.92
CA VAL A 93 4.35 11.79 22.07
C VAL A 93 5.18 13.01 22.47
N ARG A 94 4.52 14.14 22.74
CA ARG A 94 5.20 15.33 23.27
C ARG A 94 5.55 15.12 24.74
N GLU A 95 6.61 15.77 25.21
CA GLU A 95 7.11 15.58 26.58
C GLU A 95 6.09 15.99 27.65
N ASP A 96 5.19 16.93 27.34
CA ASP A 96 4.17 17.43 28.27
C ASP A 96 2.80 16.72 28.15
N THR A 97 2.64 15.80 27.18
CA THR A 97 1.34 15.18 26.87
C THR A 97 0.76 14.43 28.05
N LEU A 98 1.54 13.53 28.65
CA LEU A 98 1.03 12.65 29.69
C LEU A 98 0.67 13.42 30.96
N ILE A 99 1.50 14.39 31.37
CA ILE A 99 1.23 15.24 32.53
C ILE A 99 -0.04 16.08 32.30
N LYS A 100 -0.20 16.68 31.11
CA LYS A 100 -1.41 17.46 30.78
C LYS A 100 -2.67 16.61 30.77
N MET A 101 -2.60 15.39 30.24
CA MET A 101 -3.73 14.47 30.25
C MET A 101 -4.10 14.02 31.67
N LEU A 102 -3.12 13.63 32.50
CA LEU A 102 -3.36 13.29 33.90
C LEU A 102 -3.98 14.47 34.67
N GLY A 103 -3.43 15.67 34.50
CA GLY A 103 -3.99 16.89 35.11
C GLY A 103 -5.41 17.22 34.65
N PHE A 104 -5.81 16.81 33.43
CA PHE A 104 -7.19 16.93 32.97
C PHE A 104 -8.13 15.94 33.69
N PHE A 105 -7.70 14.70 33.90
CA PHE A 105 -8.45 13.72 34.69
C PHE A 105 -8.61 14.16 36.14
N ASP A 106 -7.57 14.71 36.77
CA ASP A 106 -7.65 15.14 38.15
C ASP A 106 -8.63 16.32 38.34
N LYS A 107 -8.74 17.21 37.35
CA LYS A 107 -9.69 18.34 37.35
C LYS A 107 -11.11 17.96 36.94
N THR A 108 -11.31 16.80 36.32
CA THR A 108 -12.58 16.42 35.69
C THR A 108 -13.00 14.99 36.10
N PRO A 109 -13.53 14.81 37.33
CA PRO A 109 -13.83 13.50 37.90
C PRO A 109 -14.79 12.64 37.06
N GLN A 110 -15.76 13.25 36.38
CA GLN A 110 -16.77 12.58 35.56
C GLN A 110 -16.22 11.99 34.25
N VAL A 111 -14.96 12.26 33.89
CA VAL A 111 -14.36 11.75 32.65
C VAL A 111 -13.92 10.32 32.85
N GLY A 112 -14.47 9.41 32.05
CA GLY A 112 -14.03 8.02 32.03
C GLY A 112 -12.92 7.76 31.01
N ILE A 113 -13.02 8.40 29.84
CA ILE A 113 -12.05 8.29 28.74
C ILE A 113 -11.73 9.69 28.18
N ALA A 114 -10.46 9.94 27.85
CA ALA A 114 -10.05 11.14 27.15
C ALA A 114 -8.95 10.86 26.11
N GLY A 115 -9.03 11.58 25.00
CA GLY A 115 -8.04 11.57 23.93
C GLY A 115 -7.53 12.97 23.67
N CYS A 116 -6.29 13.09 23.22
CA CYS A 116 -5.71 14.38 22.86
C CYS A 116 -5.94 14.70 21.37
N LYS A 117 -5.43 15.85 20.94
CA LYS A 117 -5.29 16.16 19.52
C LYS A 117 -4.33 15.18 18.85
N VAL A 118 -4.70 14.65 17.68
CA VAL A 118 -3.86 13.72 16.93
C VAL A 118 -3.60 14.34 15.56
N LEU A 119 -2.33 14.53 15.24
CA LEU A 119 -1.89 15.13 13.99
C LEU A 119 -1.33 14.07 13.06
N ASN A 120 -1.52 14.29 11.76
CA ASN A 120 -0.68 13.65 10.75
C ASN A 120 0.72 14.28 10.79
N PRO A 121 1.74 13.62 10.22
CA PRO A 121 3.10 14.15 10.17
C PRO A 121 3.26 15.49 9.42
N ASP A 122 2.27 15.88 8.60
CA ASP A 122 2.21 17.20 7.94
C ASP A 122 1.53 18.28 8.80
N GLY A 123 1.23 17.96 10.07
CA GLY A 123 0.56 18.85 11.01
C GLY A 123 -0.96 18.93 10.85
N SER A 124 -1.56 18.28 9.84
CA SER A 124 -3.02 18.30 9.67
C SER A 124 -3.74 17.40 10.69
N LEU A 125 -4.93 17.79 11.14
CA LEU A 125 -5.69 17.03 12.13
C LEU A 125 -6.17 15.67 11.61
N GLN A 126 -5.93 14.61 12.37
CA GLN A 126 -6.60 13.33 12.17
C GLN A 126 -8.00 13.36 12.75
N LEU A 127 -8.99 13.51 11.85
CA LEU A 127 -10.41 13.62 12.23
C LEU A 127 -10.94 12.50 13.13
N ALA A 128 -10.31 11.32 13.14
CA ALA A 128 -10.73 10.21 14.00
C ALA A 128 -10.47 10.45 15.50
N CYS A 129 -9.65 11.44 15.88
CA CYS A 129 -9.39 11.80 17.27
C CYS A 129 -10.63 12.32 18.00
N ARG A 130 -11.70 12.69 17.27
CA ARG A 130 -12.99 13.10 17.81
C ARG A 130 -14.12 12.69 16.87
N ARG A 131 -15.07 11.92 17.37
CA ARG A 131 -16.15 11.36 16.56
C ARG A 131 -17.52 11.47 17.23
N GLY A 132 -18.53 11.52 16.37
CA GLY A 132 -19.92 11.24 16.73
C GLY A 132 -20.23 9.75 16.54
N PHE A 133 -21.19 9.19 17.28
CA PHE A 133 -21.60 7.81 17.05
C PHE A 133 -22.20 7.62 15.63
N PRO A 134 -21.92 6.47 14.96
CA PRO A 134 -22.41 6.17 13.62
C PRO A 134 -23.90 5.76 13.62
N GLY A 135 -24.78 6.61 14.14
CA GLY A 135 -26.23 6.45 14.00
C GLY A 135 -26.69 6.47 12.54
N PRO A 136 -27.93 6.08 12.22
CA PRO A 136 -28.39 5.88 10.84
C PRO A 136 -28.12 7.06 9.90
N TRP A 137 -28.48 8.28 10.33
CA TRP A 137 -28.23 9.50 9.57
C TRP A 137 -26.74 9.84 9.44
N THR A 138 -25.98 9.75 10.54
CA THR A 138 -24.54 10.00 10.57
C THR A 138 -23.78 9.05 9.63
N SER A 139 -24.16 7.78 9.61
CA SER A 139 -23.60 6.76 8.72
C SER A 139 -23.96 7.03 7.26
N PHE A 140 -25.22 7.35 6.98
CA PHE A 140 -25.66 7.71 5.62
C PHE A 140 -24.88 8.90 5.05
N THR A 141 -24.79 10.01 5.79
CA THR A 141 -24.10 11.23 5.32
C THR A 141 -22.61 11.00 5.10
N LYS A 142 -21.98 10.14 5.92
CA LYS A 142 -20.58 9.74 5.78
C LYS A 142 -20.35 8.89 4.53
N VAL A 143 -21.18 7.87 4.32
CA VAL A 143 -21.06 6.92 3.19
C VAL A 143 -21.32 7.62 1.85
N MET A 144 -22.35 8.46 1.79
CA MET A 144 -22.71 9.25 0.60
C MET A 144 -21.74 10.40 0.33
N GLY A 145 -20.84 10.73 1.27
CA GLY A 145 -19.88 11.82 1.12
C GLY A 145 -20.44 13.22 1.38
N LEU A 146 -21.69 13.33 1.84
CA LEU A 146 -22.31 14.60 2.23
C LEU A 146 -21.53 15.31 3.34
N SER A 147 -20.91 14.56 4.25
CA SER A 147 -20.04 15.13 5.29
C SER A 147 -18.83 15.87 4.72
N LYS A 148 -18.37 15.49 3.52
CA LYS A 148 -17.24 16.16 2.82
C LYS A 148 -17.71 17.38 2.04
N LEU A 149 -18.94 17.35 1.51
CA LEU A 149 -19.55 18.48 0.81
C LEU A 149 -19.96 19.60 1.77
N PHE A 150 -20.42 19.25 2.98
CA PHE A 150 -20.91 20.20 3.99
C PHE A 150 -20.17 20.07 5.33
N PRO A 151 -18.84 20.30 5.36
CA PRO A 151 -18.00 20.02 6.55
C PRO A 151 -18.30 20.94 7.74
N LYS A 152 -18.88 22.13 7.52
CA LYS A 152 -19.26 23.07 8.58
C LYS A 152 -20.68 22.85 9.12
N SER A 153 -21.44 21.90 8.55
CA SER A 153 -22.82 21.63 8.98
C SER A 153 -22.85 20.63 10.13
N ARG A 154 -23.49 20.99 11.24
CA ARG A 154 -23.77 20.07 12.36
C ARG A 154 -24.60 18.86 11.93
N LEU A 155 -25.48 19.04 10.93
CA LEU A 155 -26.37 17.99 10.43
C LEU A 155 -25.62 16.97 9.56
N PHE A 156 -24.71 17.42 8.69
CA PHE A 156 -24.03 16.54 7.73
C PHE A 156 -22.66 16.05 8.19
N ALA A 157 -21.98 16.79 9.07
CA ALA A 157 -20.62 16.50 9.49
C ALA A 157 -20.51 15.97 10.93
N ARG A 158 -21.59 15.37 11.45
CA ARG A 158 -21.67 14.84 12.81
C ARG A 158 -20.63 13.75 13.11
N TYR A 159 -20.29 12.90 12.15
CA TYR A 159 -19.39 11.77 12.40
C TYR A 159 -17.98 12.20 12.81
N ASN A 160 -17.40 13.20 12.14
CA ASN A 160 -16.05 13.69 12.39
C ASN A 160 -16.02 15.03 13.14
N LEU A 161 -17.20 15.56 13.50
CA LEU A 161 -17.38 16.83 14.20
C LEU A 161 -16.61 18.01 13.56
N THR A 162 -16.51 18.05 12.22
CA THR A 162 -15.68 19.07 11.51
C THR A 162 -16.24 20.49 11.59
N PHE A 163 -17.45 20.66 12.13
CA PHE A 163 -18.03 21.96 12.46
C PHE A 163 -17.49 22.53 13.78
N LEU A 164 -16.75 21.76 14.58
CA LEU A 164 -16.11 22.21 15.82
C LEU A 164 -14.70 22.73 15.56
N ASN A 165 -14.29 23.76 16.30
CA ASN A 165 -12.91 24.25 16.29
C ASN A 165 -11.97 23.16 16.84
N GLU A 166 -10.82 22.91 16.24
CA GLU A 166 -9.88 21.89 16.73
C GLU A 166 -9.10 22.30 17.99
N ASN A 167 -9.03 23.60 18.28
CA ASN A 167 -8.27 24.16 19.40
C ASN A 167 -9.16 24.44 20.61
N GLN A 168 -10.15 23.58 20.85
CA GLN A 168 -11.06 23.64 21.99
C GLN A 168 -11.36 22.23 22.50
N THR A 169 -11.60 22.10 23.82
CA THR A 169 -11.91 20.83 24.48
C THR A 169 -13.41 20.60 24.43
N TYR A 170 -13.82 19.38 24.08
CA TYR A 170 -15.23 19.02 24.00
C TYR A 170 -15.50 17.66 24.61
N GLU A 171 -16.69 17.50 25.18
CA GLU A 171 -17.32 16.20 25.33
C GLU A 171 -17.68 15.68 23.93
N VAL A 172 -17.31 14.44 23.62
CA VAL A 172 -17.49 13.81 22.31
C VAL A 172 -18.05 12.40 22.47
N ASP A 173 -18.67 11.88 21.42
CA ASP A 173 -19.27 10.56 21.50
C ASP A 173 -18.19 9.46 21.50
N ALA A 174 -17.09 9.65 20.76
CA ALA A 174 -15.98 8.71 20.75
C ALA A 174 -14.65 9.35 20.36
N ILE A 175 -13.56 8.70 20.74
CA ILE A 175 -12.18 9.01 20.33
C ILE A 175 -11.53 7.77 19.71
N SER A 176 -10.40 7.96 19.02
CA SER A 176 -9.66 6.86 18.38
C SER A 176 -8.82 6.09 19.40
N GLY A 177 -8.66 4.78 19.21
CA GLY A 177 -7.68 3.96 19.93
C GLY A 177 -6.21 4.34 19.68
N ALA A 178 -5.93 5.28 18.75
CA ALA A 178 -4.58 5.79 18.50
C ALA A 178 -3.96 6.48 19.73
N PHE A 179 -4.78 7.15 20.54
CA PHE A 179 -4.43 7.68 21.85
C PHE A 179 -5.70 7.77 22.69
N MET A 180 -5.84 6.87 23.66
CA MET A 180 -7.01 6.77 24.52
C MET A 180 -6.55 6.53 25.95
N MET A 181 -6.71 7.54 26.81
CA MET A 181 -6.49 7.39 28.24
C MET A 181 -7.82 7.09 28.94
N MET A 182 -7.82 6.13 29.85
CA MET A 182 -9.00 5.61 30.53
C MET A 182 -8.74 5.46 32.03
N ARG A 183 -9.74 5.73 32.89
CA ARG A 183 -9.62 5.43 34.31
C ARG A 183 -9.68 3.93 34.57
N LYS A 184 -8.89 3.43 35.54
CA LYS A 184 -8.97 2.02 35.96
C LYS A 184 -10.38 1.64 36.46
N GLU A 185 -11.03 2.51 37.24
CA GLU A 185 -12.40 2.28 37.74
C GLU A 185 -13.43 2.06 36.61
N VAL A 186 -13.24 2.69 35.45
CA VAL A 186 -14.11 2.49 34.29
C VAL A 186 -13.93 1.09 33.74
N TYR A 187 -12.68 0.64 33.59
CA TYR A 187 -12.37 -0.72 33.19
C TYR A 187 -12.91 -1.75 34.20
N GLU A 188 -12.77 -1.52 35.50
CA GLU A 188 -13.31 -2.40 36.54
C GLU A 188 -14.85 -2.47 36.48
N LYS A 189 -15.52 -1.39 36.07
CA LYS A 189 -16.98 -1.32 35.96
C LYS A 189 -17.55 -1.97 34.69
N ILE A 190 -16.90 -1.78 33.53
CA ILE A 190 -17.46 -2.18 32.23
C ILE A 190 -16.64 -3.21 31.46
N GLY A 191 -15.47 -3.60 31.97
CA GLY A 191 -14.50 -4.44 31.29
C GLY A 191 -13.72 -3.72 30.20
N GLY A 192 -13.03 -4.51 29.36
CA GLY A 192 -12.23 -4.02 28.23
C GLY A 192 -13.03 -3.92 26.92
N PHE A 193 -12.35 -4.14 25.80
CA PHE A 193 -12.96 -4.16 24.47
C PHE A 193 -13.82 -5.41 24.25
N ASP A 194 -14.85 -5.27 23.41
CA ASP A 194 -15.60 -6.41 22.91
C ASP A 194 -14.84 -7.11 21.78
N GLN A 195 -14.59 -8.41 21.96
CA GLN A 195 -13.83 -9.25 21.03
C GLN A 195 -14.58 -9.56 19.73
N GLN A 196 -15.89 -9.26 19.64
CA GLN A 196 -16.63 -9.35 18.38
C GLN A 196 -16.13 -8.34 17.33
N PHE A 197 -15.50 -7.24 17.77
CA PHE A 197 -14.86 -6.28 16.90
C PHE A 197 -13.39 -6.64 16.69
N PHE A 198 -13.05 -7.12 15.49
CA PHE A 198 -11.66 -7.38 15.13
C PHE A 198 -10.84 -6.08 15.00
N MET A 199 -11.40 -5.03 14.37
CA MET A 199 -10.78 -3.71 14.17
C MET A 199 -11.82 -2.63 13.75
N TYR A 200 -11.51 -1.35 13.98
CA TYR A 200 -12.25 -0.12 13.58
C TYR A 200 -13.59 0.19 14.26
N GLY A 201 -14.12 -0.68 15.12
CA GLY A 201 -15.40 -0.46 15.81
C GLY A 201 -15.34 -0.70 17.32
N GLU A 202 -14.27 -1.35 17.79
CA GLU A 202 -14.00 -1.65 19.18
C GLU A 202 -13.87 -0.38 20.04
N ASP A 203 -13.29 0.70 19.48
CA ASP A 203 -13.14 1.97 20.17
C ASP A 203 -14.48 2.72 20.32
N LEU A 204 -15.33 2.67 19.30
CA LEU A 204 -16.70 3.17 19.35
C LEU A 204 -17.53 2.40 20.38
N ASP A 205 -17.46 1.06 20.37
CA ASP A 205 -18.16 0.20 21.33
C ASP A 205 -17.76 0.51 22.77
N LEU A 206 -16.45 0.62 23.04
CA LEU A 206 -15.94 0.95 24.36
C LEU A 206 -16.44 2.33 24.80
N CYS A 207 -16.32 3.37 23.96
CA CYS A 207 -16.80 4.71 24.28
C CYS A 207 -18.31 4.74 24.56
N TYR A 208 -19.10 3.96 23.81
CA TYR A 208 -20.55 3.84 24.02
C TYR A 208 -20.86 3.20 25.38
N ARG A 209 -20.21 2.08 25.72
CA ARG A 209 -20.40 1.41 27.02
C ARG A 209 -19.95 2.28 28.19
N VAL A 210 -18.86 3.03 28.05
CA VAL A 210 -18.42 4.00 29.06
C VAL A 210 -19.51 5.04 29.33
N GLN A 211 -20.07 5.62 28.27
CA GLN A 211 -21.16 6.60 28.42
C GLN A 211 -22.41 6.00 29.05
N LYS A 212 -22.80 4.78 28.68
CA LYS A 212 -23.93 4.08 29.31
C LYS A 212 -23.73 3.79 30.79
N SER A 213 -22.48 3.73 31.25
CA SER A 213 -22.15 3.55 32.67
C SER A 213 -22.11 4.85 33.48
N GLY A 214 -22.43 5.99 32.86
CA GLY A 214 -22.53 7.31 33.50
C GLY A 214 -21.27 8.19 33.39
N TYR A 215 -20.21 7.70 32.75
CA TYR A 215 -18.97 8.44 32.54
C TYR A 215 -18.97 9.21 31.23
N LYS A 216 -18.12 10.23 31.11
CA LYS A 216 -18.00 11.04 29.89
C LYS A 216 -16.75 10.69 29.08
N VAL A 217 -16.80 10.99 27.78
CA VAL A 217 -15.67 10.88 26.84
C VAL A 217 -15.29 12.26 26.33
N TYR A 218 -13.99 12.59 26.36
CA TYR A 218 -13.50 13.93 26.01
C TYR A 218 -12.41 13.94 24.95
N TYR A 219 -12.48 14.95 24.09
CA TYR A 219 -11.38 15.42 23.25
C TYR A 219 -10.70 16.61 23.94
N VAL A 220 -9.39 16.51 24.18
CA VAL A 220 -8.57 17.50 24.90
C VAL A 220 -7.57 18.16 23.95
N HIS A 221 -7.71 19.46 23.73
CA HIS A 221 -6.88 20.20 22.76
C HIS A 221 -5.54 20.70 23.33
N ASN A 222 -5.36 20.72 24.65
CA ASN A 222 -4.21 21.35 25.32
C ASN A 222 -2.87 20.61 25.08
N THR A 223 -2.93 19.42 24.51
CA THR A 223 -1.76 18.64 24.07
C THR A 223 -2.11 17.85 22.81
N GLU A 224 -1.08 17.35 22.13
CA GLU A 224 -1.21 16.64 20.88
C GLU A 224 -0.12 15.58 20.69
N ILE A 225 -0.39 14.62 19.82
CA ILE A 225 0.57 13.62 19.35
C ILE A 225 0.60 13.59 17.82
N ILE A 226 1.66 13.03 17.24
CA ILE A 226 1.68 12.66 15.82
C ILE A 226 1.38 11.17 15.71
N HIS A 227 0.56 10.79 14.73
CA HIS A 227 0.25 9.39 14.41
C HIS A 227 0.42 9.18 12.91
N TYR A 228 1.29 8.24 12.54
CA TYR A 228 1.64 7.98 11.13
C TYR A 228 0.55 7.21 10.37
N LYS A 229 -0.36 6.54 11.10
CA LYS A 229 -1.62 5.92 10.66
C LYS A 229 -1.50 4.89 9.53
N GLY A 230 -1.94 3.67 9.88
CA GLY A 230 -2.16 2.59 8.91
C GLY A 230 -0.88 1.86 8.50
N GLU A 231 0.21 2.06 9.25
CA GLU A 231 1.50 1.43 8.96
C GLU A 231 1.46 -0.09 9.16
N SER A 232 0.81 -0.57 10.23
CA SER A 232 0.55 -2.00 10.43
C SER A 232 -0.41 -2.56 9.37
N THR A 233 -1.44 -1.80 8.99
CA THR A 233 -2.47 -2.28 8.06
C THR A 233 -1.96 -2.38 6.62
N LYS A 234 -1.06 -1.47 6.19
CA LYS A 234 -0.30 -1.56 4.92
C LYS A 234 0.56 -2.81 4.79
N ARG A 235 0.88 -3.47 5.89
CA ARG A 235 1.64 -4.73 5.94
C ARG A 235 0.73 -5.96 6.08
N SER A 236 -0.58 -5.75 6.23
CA SER A 236 -1.59 -6.82 6.24
C SER A 236 -2.20 -7.03 4.85
N SER A 237 -2.70 -8.24 4.58
CA SER A 237 -3.45 -8.57 3.36
C SER A 237 -4.95 -8.26 3.48
N LEU A 238 -5.36 -7.54 4.52
CA LEU A 238 -6.76 -7.35 4.90
C LEU A 238 -7.46 -6.29 4.05
N ASP A 239 -8.73 -6.52 3.74
CA ASP A 239 -9.60 -5.51 3.13
C ASP A 239 -10.09 -4.53 4.21
N GLU A 240 -9.32 -3.47 4.44
CA GLU A 240 -9.62 -2.42 5.44
C GLU A 240 -11.02 -1.85 5.28
N THR A 241 -11.45 -1.66 4.02
CA THR A 241 -12.73 -1.03 3.72
C THR A 241 -13.88 -1.95 4.13
N LYS A 242 -13.75 -3.25 3.82
CA LYS A 242 -14.72 -4.24 4.26
C LYS A 242 -14.77 -4.34 5.79
N ILE A 243 -13.63 -4.49 6.45
CA ILE A 243 -13.57 -4.62 7.92
C ILE A 243 -14.18 -3.39 8.61
N PHE A 244 -13.86 -2.19 8.12
CA PHE A 244 -14.44 -0.95 8.64
C PHE A 244 -15.97 -0.97 8.55
N TYR A 245 -16.53 -1.32 7.39
CA TYR A 245 -17.98 -1.34 7.21
C TYR A 245 -18.68 -2.45 8.00
N ASP A 246 -18.08 -3.64 8.07
CA ASP A 246 -18.59 -4.75 8.86
C ASP A 246 -18.62 -4.36 10.36
N ALA A 247 -17.60 -3.66 10.84
CA ALA A 247 -17.55 -3.13 12.20
C ALA A 247 -18.63 -2.06 12.45
N MET A 248 -18.85 -1.12 11.53
CA MET A 248 -19.93 -0.13 11.67
C MET A 248 -21.31 -0.80 11.71
N HIS A 249 -21.52 -1.82 10.87
CA HIS A 249 -22.76 -2.59 10.85
C HIS A 249 -22.99 -3.34 12.18
N LEU A 250 -21.95 -3.99 12.70
CA LEU A 250 -21.99 -4.66 14.00
C LEU A 250 -22.31 -3.69 15.14
N PHE A 251 -21.66 -2.51 15.16
CA PHE A 251 -21.93 -1.47 16.15
C PHE A 251 -23.38 -1.01 16.11
N VAL A 252 -23.92 -0.77 14.91
CA VAL A 252 -25.31 -0.34 14.73
C VAL A 252 -26.27 -1.40 15.27
N ARG A 253 -26.09 -2.66 14.86
CA ARG A 253 -26.94 -3.79 15.30
C ARG A 253 -26.91 -4.00 16.81
N LYS A 254 -25.75 -3.80 17.44
CA LYS A 254 -25.55 -4.02 18.88
C LYS A 254 -26.19 -2.93 19.74
N HIS A 255 -26.07 -1.67 19.32
CA HIS A 255 -26.37 -0.51 20.18
C HIS A 255 -27.59 0.31 19.78
N PHE A 256 -28.14 0.08 18.57
CA PHE A 256 -29.36 0.72 18.12
C PHE A 256 -30.39 -0.36 17.78
N SER A 257 -31.62 -0.17 18.27
CA SER A 257 -32.77 -0.97 17.88
C SER A 257 -33.15 -0.64 16.44
N THR A 258 -32.40 -1.14 15.47
CA THR A 258 -32.64 -0.86 14.06
C THR A 258 -33.69 -1.79 13.49
N SER A 259 -34.70 -1.21 12.85
CA SER A 259 -35.59 -1.97 11.97
C SER A 259 -34.81 -2.50 10.76
N PHE A 260 -35.29 -3.59 10.18
CA PHE A 260 -34.77 -4.19 8.94
C PHE A 260 -34.55 -3.16 7.81
N ILE A 261 -35.37 -2.10 7.77
CA ILE A 261 -35.29 -1.02 6.80
C ILE A 261 -33.99 -0.23 6.94
N ILE A 262 -33.59 0.12 8.17
CA ILE A 262 -32.37 0.88 8.42
C ILE A 262 -31.13 0.06 8.04
N GLU A 263 -31.14 -1.24 8.38
CA GLU A 263 -30.07 -2.17 8.01
C GLU A 263 -29.93 -2.27 6.48
N SER A 264 -31.06 -2.41 5.78
CA SER A 264 -31.10 -2.44 4.31
C SER A 264 -30.55 -1.17 3.68
N ILE A 265 -30.91 0.01 4.19
CA ILE A 265 -30.41 1.30 3.70
C ILE A 265 -28.89 1.39 3.86
N LEU A 266 -28.34 0.97 5.00
CA LEU A 266 -26.90 0.99 5.24
C LEU A 266 -26.17 0.03 4.30
N GLN A 267 -26.69 -1.18 4.10
CA GLN A 267 -26.10 -2.15 3.17
C GLN A 267 -26.12 -1.66 1.73
N ILE A 268 -27.23 -1.07 1.27
CA ILE A 268 -27.34 -0.44 -0.05
C ILE A 268 -26.34 0.71 -0.19
N ALA A 269 -26.21 1.57 0.83
CA ALA A 269 -25.25 2.67 0.81
C ALA A 269 -23.79 2.17 0.72
N ILE A 270 -23.44 1.10 1.45
CA ILE A 270 -22.11 0.48 1.38
C ILE A 270 -21.86 -0.11 -0.01
N LEU A 271 -22.84 -0.82 -0.59
CA LEU A 271 -22.74 -1.36 -1.95
C LEU A 271 -22.54 -0.23 -2.98
N PHE A 272 -23.36 0.81 -2.89
CA PHE A 272 -23.25 1.99 -3.75
C PHE A 272 -21.88 2.67 -3.62
N ARG A 273 -21.35 2.79 -2.40
CA ARG A 273 -20.01 3.34 -2.17
C ARG A 273 -18.91 2.45 -2.74
N LYS A 274 -19.02 1.13 -2.64
CA LYS A 274 -18.11 0.17 -3.28
C LYS A 274 -18.15 0.33 -4.81
N LEU A 275 -19.32 0.48 -5.41
CA LEU A 275 -19.49 0.74 -6.84
C LEU A 275 -18.85 2.06 -7.26
N ILE A 276 -19.05 3.15 -6.51
CA ILE A 276 -18.39 4.44 -6.78
C ILE A 276 -16.87 4.33 -6.64
N ALA A 277 -16.37 3.64 -5.62
CA ALA A 277 -14.94 3.44 -5.42
C ALA A 277 -14.33 2.64 -6.58
N PHE A 278 -15.00 1.56 -6.99
CA PHE A 278 -14.65 0.78 -8.18
C PHE A 278 -14.64 1.67 -9.43
N ALA A 279 -15.73 2.39 -9.70
CA ALA A 279 -15.83 3.29 -10.84
C ALA A 279 -14.71 4.34 -10.84
N ASN A 280 -14.40 4.96 -9.69
CA ASN A 280 -13.31 5.94 -9.58
C ASN A 280 -11.93 5.33 -9.82
N VAL A 281 -11.72 4.09 -9.37
CA VAL A 281 -10.46 3.36 -9.57
C VAL A 281 -10.26 3.00 -11.05
N TYR A 282 -11.33 2.64 -11.75
CA TYR A 282 -11.29 2.20 -13.14
C TYR A 282 -11.75 3.26 -14.15
N LYS A 283 -12.05 4.48 -13.72
CA LYS A 283 -12.63 5.54 -14.57
C LYS A 283 -11.82 5.80 -15.84
N LEU A 284 -10.49 5.82 -15.70
CA LEU A 284 -9.59 6.07 -16.83
C LEU A 284 -9.53 4.85 -17.76
N ALA A 285 -9.58 3.63 -17.22
CA ALA A 285 -9.63 2.42 -18.03
C ALA A 285 -10.94 2.35 -18.83
N PHE A 286 -12.08 2.61 -18.17
CA PHE A 286 -13.39 2.64 -18.82
C PHE A 286 -13.49 3.74 -19.89
N LEU A 287 -13.03 4.95 -19.57
CA LEU A 287 -12.95 6.05 -20.54
C LEU A 287 -12.07 5.67 -21.75
N SER A 288 -10.95 4.98 -21.51
CA SER A 288 -10.05 4.54 -22.58
C SER A 288 -10.68 3.47 -23.48
N ILE A 289 -11.46 2.53 -22.91
CA ILE A 289 -12.19 1.54 -23.69
C ILE A 289 -13.21 2.23 -24.60
N ILE A 290 -13.96 3.20 -24.08
CA ILE A 290 -14.95 3.96 -24.85
C ILE A 290 -14.26 4.72 -25.98
N VAL A 291 -13.23 5.50 -25.67
CA VAL A 291 -12.48 6.28 -26.67
C VAL A 291 -11.90 5.38 -27.74
N ASP A 292 -11.19 4.31 -27.36
CA ASP A 292 -10.57 3.38 -28.29
C ASP A 292 -11.61 2.71 -29.21
N PHE A 293 -12.78 2.33 -28.67
CA PHE A 293 -13.85 1.69 -29.43
C PHE A 293 -14.41 2.61 -30.52
N PHE A 294 -14.72 3.86 -30.16
CA PHE A 294 -15.25 4.83 -31.12
C PHE A 294 -14.17 5.27 -32.12
N THR A 295 -12.94 5.50 -31.68
CA THR A 295 -11.83 5.83 -32.57
C THR A 295 -11.57 4.71 -33.58
N PHE A 296 -11.59 3.44 -33.16
CA PHE A 296 -11.45 2.31 -34.08
C PHE A 296 -12.61 2.26 -35.09
N SER A 297 -13.85 2.38 -34.63
CA SER A 297 -15.04 2.36 -35.49
C SER A 297 -15.01 3.47 -36.55
N ILE A 298 -14.63 4.69 -36.15
CA ILE A 298 -14.45 5.84 -37.06
C ILE A 298 -13.29 5.59 -38.03
N SER A 299 -12.21 4.94 -37.57
CA SER A 299 -11.05 4.64 -38.42
C SER A 299 -11.39 3.63 -39.52
N VAL A 300 -12.25 2.64 -39.24
CA VAL A 300 -12.77 1.72 -40.26
C VAL A 300 -13.62 2.47 -41.29
N LEU A 301 -14.49 3.39 -40.84
CA LEU A 301 -15.29 4.23 -41.73
C LEU A 301 -14.40 5.10 -42.63
N LEU A 302 -13.39 5.77 -42.06
CA LEU A 302 -12.44 6.58 -42.82
C LEU A 302 -11.63 5.72 -43.80
N ALA A 303 -11.12 4.57 -43.37
CA ALA A 303 -10.36 3.66 -44.22
C ALA A 303 -11.19 3.16 -45.41
N ALA A 304 -12.49 2.89 -45.20
CA ALA A 304 -13.40 2.49 -46.27
C ALA A 304 -13.66 3.62 -47.29
N ASN A 305 -13.65 4.88 -46.84
CA ASN A 305 -13.79 6.04 -47.72
C ASN A 305 -12.49 6.40 -48.45
N ILE A 306 -11.33 6.18 -47.82
CA ILE A 306 -10.00 6.45 -48.40
C ILE A 306 -9.65 5.38 -49.44
N TYR A 307 -9.98 4.12 -49.18
CA TYR A 307 -9.70 3.02 -50.09
C TYR A 307 -10.80 2.89 -51.15
N SER A 308 -10.63 3.59 -52.27
CA SER A 308 -11.44 3.40 -53.48
C SER A 308 -10.62 2.74 -54.59
N ASN A 309 -11.06 1.59 -55.08
CA ASN A 309 -10.47 0.92 -56.24
C ASN A 309 -11.60 0.32 -57.09
N GLU A 310 -11.36 0.05 -58.38
CA GLU A 310 -12.39 -0.43 -59.33
C GLU A 310 -13.10 -1.72 -58.87
N HIS A 311 -12.41 -2.56 -58.09
CA HIS A 311 -12.93 -3.81 -57.52
C HIS A 311 -13.53 -3.68 -56.11
N TRP A 312 -13.52 -2.50 -55.48
CA TRP A 312 -14.05 -2.28 -54.14
C TRP A 312 -15.12 -1.18 -54.14
N ARG A 313 -16.37 -1.57 -53.94
CA ARG A 313 -17.54 -0.66 -53.90
C ARG A 313 -17.97 -0.28 -52.47
N GLY A 314 -17.10 -0.51 -51.49
CA GLY A 314 -17.43 -0.32 -50.08
C GLY A 314 -18.15 -1.52 -49.45
N PHE A 315 -18.53 -1.36 -48.17
CA PHE A 315 -19.24 -2.41 -47.44
C PHE A 315 -20.71 -2.53 -47.91
N PRO A 316 -21.25 -3.75 -48.03
CA PRO A 316 -22.67 -3.96 -48.29
C PRO A 316 -23.55 -3.33 -47.23
N ASP A 317 -24.73 -2.85 -47.60
CA ASP A 317 -25.62 -2.16 -46.65
C ASP A 317 -26.13 -3.06 -45.53
N TYR A 318 -26.34 -4.36 -45.80
CA TYR A 318 -26.70 -5.33 -44.77
C TYR A 318 -25.61 -5.54 -43.71
N ALA A 319 -24.35 -5.25 -44.04
CA ALA A 319 -23.21 -5.41 -43.13
C ALA A 319 -23.01 -4.16 -42.24
N LYS A 320 -23.63 -3.03 -42.59
CA LYS A 320 -23.62 -1.82 -41.76
C LYS A 320 -24.70 -1.94 -40.69
N PRO A 321 -24.45 -1.57 -39.42
CA PRO A 321 -23.22 -0.98 -38.88
C PRO A 321 -22.21 -2.01 -38.33
N TRP A 322 -22.53 -3.30 -38.37
CA TRP A 322 -21.75 -4.38 -37.74
C TRP A 322 -20.28 -4.41 -38.16
N VAL A 323 -20.03 -4.09 -39.44
CA VAL A 323 -18.69 -4.01 -40.03
C VAL A 323 -17.79 -2.97 -39.37
N TYR A 324 -18.37 -1.97 -38.68
CA TYR A 324 -17.63 -0.96 -37.91
C TYR A 324 -17.43 -1.38 -36.45
N PHE A 325 -18.44 -1.98 -35.83
CA PHE A 325 -18.44 -2.28 -34.39
C PHE A 325 -17.79 -3.61 -34.02
N ILE A 326 -17.96 -4.66 -34.83
CA ILE A 326 -17.41 -5.99 -34.53
C ILE A 326 -15.86 -5.94 -34.51
N PRO A 327 -15.17 -5.37 -35.52
CA PRO A 327 -13.72 -5.23 -35.47
C PRO A 327 -13.23 -4.40 -34.28
N ALA A 328 -13.93 -3.32 -33.95
CA ALA A 328 -13.62 -2.50 -32.79
C ALA A 328 -13.72 -3.32 -31.49
N PHE A 329 -14.79 -4.10 -31.32
CA PHE A 329 -14.98 -4.95 -30.14
C PHE A 329 -13.87 -6.01 -30.01
N ILE A 330 -13.51 -6.67 -31.12
CA ILE A 330 -12.40 -7.63 -31.16
C ILE A 330 -11.09 -6.93 -30.75
N GLN A 331 -10.81 -5.74 -31.26
CA GLN A 331 -9.62 -4.99 -30.88
C GLN A 331 -9.62 -4.62 -29.39
N ILE A 332 -10.76 -4.23 -28.82
CA ILE A 332 -10.87 -3.94 -27.38
C ILE A 332 -10.54 -5.19 -26.55
N ILE A 333 -11.00 -6.38 -26.95
CA ILE A 333 -10.67 -7.63 -26.27
C ILE A 333 -9.16 -7.88 -26.32
N ILE A 334 -8.54 -7.77 -27.49
CA ILE A 334 -7.10 -7.97 -27.66
C ILE A 334 -6.29 -6.97 -26.83
N SER A 335 -6.68 -5.70 -26.86
CA SER A 335 -6.08 -4.63 -26.04
C SER A 335 -6.30 -4.84 -24.53
N SER A 336 -7.40 -5.50 -24.13
CA SER A 336 -7.63 -5.87 -22.74
C SER A 336 -6.70 -7.00 -22.29
N ILE A 337 -6.56 -8.04 -23.11
CA ILE A 337 -5.67 -9.19 -22.86
C ILE A 337 -4.21 -8.75 -22.81
N SER A 338 -3.79 -7.83 -23.69
CA SER A 338 -2.44 -7.26 -23.67
C SER A 338 -2.18 -6.34 -22.46
N GLY A 339 -3.21 -6.04 -21.67
CA GLY A 339 -3.12 -5.16 -20.51
C GLY A 339 -2.99 -3.67 -20.87
N SER A 340 -3.49 -3.25 -22.04
CA SER A 340 -3.51 -1.84 -22.47
C SER A 340 -4.48 -0.97 -21.65
N TYR A 341 -5.41 -1.57 -20.89
CA TYR A 341 -6.36 -0.88 -20.00
C TYR A 341 -6.05 -1.06 -18.50
N SER A 342 -4.80 -1.34 -18.14
CA SER A 342 -4.45 -1.52 -16.72
C SER A 342 -4.48 -0.20 -15.93
N LYS A 343 -4.77 -0.30 -14.63
CA LYS A 343 -4.96 0.82 -13.67
C LYS A 343 -3.80 1.83 -13.61
N LYS A 344 -2.58 1.45 -14.01
CA LYS A 344 -1.37 2.28 -13.87
C LYS A 344 -0.48 2.34 -15.11
N SER A 345 -0.89 1.73 -16.24
CA SER A 345 -0.02 1.64 -17.40
C SER A 345 -0.74 1.96 -18.71
N PHE A 346 -0.68 3.22 -19.14
CA PHE A 346 -0.85 3.58 -20.55
C PHE A 346 0.38 3.16 -21.36
N SER A 347 0.78 1.88 -21.30
CA SER A 347 2.02 1.44 -21.92
C SER A 347 1.94 1.56 -23.44
N ILE A 348 2.89 2.31 -24.01
CA ILE A 348 3.03 2.51 -25.46
C ILE A 348 3.35 1.17 -26.11
N LEU A 349 4.33 0.43 -25.56
CA LEU A 349 4.74 -0.87 -26.07
C LEU A 349 3.59 -1.88 -26.06
N ARG A 350 2.79 -1.94 -24.99
CA ARG A 350 1.62 -2.84 -24.94
C ARG A 350 0.57 -2.47 -25.99
N THR A 351 0.37 -1.17 -26.21
CA THR A 351 -0.56 -0.67 -27.24
C THR A 351 -0.08 -1.04 -28.64
N ILE A 352 1.20 -0.85 -28.95
CA ILE A 352 1.78 -1.25 -30.24
C ILE A 352 1.64 -2.76 -30.43
N SER A 353 2.01 -3.56 -29.42
CA SER A 353 1.88 -5.02 -29.50
C SER A 353 0.44 -5.46 -29.72
N SER A 354 -0.54 -4.84 -29.04
CA SER A 354 -1.95 -5.21 -29.17
C SER A 354 -2.53 -4.84 -30.52
N LEU A 355 -2.07 -3.75 -31.13
CA LEU A 355 -2.45 -3.38 -32.49
C LEU A 355 -1.84 -4.33 -33.52
N LEU A 356 -0.57 -4.73 -33.36
CA LEU A 356 0.06 -5.71 -34.25
C LEU A 356 -0.66 -7.06 -34.20
N PHE A 357 -0.96 -7.58 -33.01
CA PHE A 357 -1.73 -8.82 -32.86
C PHE A 357 -3.15 -8.68 -33.43
N GLY A 358 -3.81 -7.55 -33.17
CA GLY A 358 -5.13 -7.28 -33.72
C GLY A 358 -5.14 -7.26 -35.24
N MET A 359 -4.15 -6.61 -35.86
CA MET A 359 -4.01 -6.54 -37.32
C MET A 359 -3.86 -7.93 -37.94
N ILE A 360 -2.99 -8.76 -37.37
CA ILE A 360 -2.80 -10.15 -37.82
C ILE A 360 -4.11 -10.94 -37.66
N PHE A 361 -4.75 -10.83 -36.50
CA PHE A 361 -5.98 -11.56 -36.20
C PHE A 361 -7.14 -11.16 -37.11
N LEU A 362 -7.41 -9.85 -37.27
CA LEU A 362 -8.48 -9.38 -38.14
C LEU A 362 -8.19 -9.67 -39.61
N SER A 363 -6.93 -9.56 -40.06
CA SER A 363 -6.54 -9.95 -41.41
C SER A 363 -6.79 -11.45 -41.67
N ALA A 364 -6.49 -12.32 -40.70
CA ALA A 364 -6.79 -13.75 -40.79
C ALA A 364 -8.30 -14.03 -40.76
N LEU A 365 -9.07 -13.31 -39.95
CA LEU A 365 -10.53 -13.48 -39.82
C LEU A 365 -11.25 -13.29 -41.17
N THR A 366 -10.76 -12.38 -42.01
CA THR A 366 -11.32 -12.15 -43.36
C THR A 366 -11.27 -13.37 -44.28
N TYR A 367 -10.38 -14.33 -44.00
CA TYR A 367 -10.26 -15.57 -44.78
C TYR A 367 -11.40 -16.55 -44.46
N PHE A 368 -11.79 -16.65 -43.19
CA PHE A 368 -12.80 -17.60 -42.73
C PHE A 368 -14.24 -17.09 -42.95
N PHE A 369 -14.45 -15.77 -42.92
CA PHE A 369 -15.78 -15.16 -42.99
C PHE A 369 -15.94 -14.32 -44.26
N LYS A 370 -16.01 -14.99 -45.43
CA LYS A 370 -16.11 -14.34 -46.74
C LYS A 370 -17.31 -13.38 -46.91
N GLN A 371 -18.41 -13.63 -46.20
CA GLN A 371 -19.63 -12.81 -46.26
C GLN A 371 -19.49 -11.44 -45.59
N VAL A 372 -18.47 -11.29 -44.73
CA VAL A 372 -18.11 -10.06 -44.01
C VAL A 372 -16.65 -9.71 -44.31
N ALA A 373 -16.07 -10.26 -45.38
CA ALA A 373 -14.66 -10.08 -45.68
C ALA A 373 -14.35 -8.63 -46.03
N PHE A 374 -13.40 -8.08 -45.28
CA PHE A 374 -12.83 -6.77 -45.51
C PHE A 374 -11.77 -6.88 -46.62
N SER A 375 -11.60 -5.82 -47.40
CA SER A 375 -10.35 -5.66 -48.13
C SER A 375 -9.20 -5.58 -47.12
N ARG A 376 -8.14 -6.38 -47.31
CA ARG A 376 -6.93 -6.33 -46.48
C ARG A 376 -6.31 -4.93 -46.47
N ALA A 377 -6.47 -4.17 -47.56
CA ALA A 377 -6.04 -2.79 -47.63
C ALA A 377 -6.82 -1.89 -46.66
N VAL A 378 -8.13 -2.07 -46.52
CA VAL A 378 -8.95 -1.33 -45.54
C VAL A 378 -8.50 -1.64 -44.11
N VAL A 379 -8.18 -2.91 -43.81
CA VAL A 379 -7.62 -3.30 -42.51
C VAL A 379 -6.28 -2.60 -42.27
N LEU A 380 -5.35 -2.64 -43.23
CA LEU A 380 -4.04 -1.99 -43.10
C LEU A 380 -4.16 -0.47 -42.88
N ILE A 381 -5.00 0.21 -43.65
CA ILE A 381 -5.25 1.66 -43.51
C ILE A 381 -5.88 1.96 -42.14
N THR A 382 -6.86 1.15 -41.71
CA THR A 382 -7.46 1.27 -40.37
C THR A 382 -6.40 1.21 -39.28
N TYR A 383 -5.52 0.19 -39.31
CA TYR A 383 -4.49 0.04 -38.30
C TYR A 383 -3.42 1.13 -38.33
N ALA A 384 -3.09 1.68 -39.51
CA ALA A 384 -2.23 2.85 -39.61
C ALA A 384 -2.84 4.08 -38.93
N ILE A 385 -4.13 4.34 -39.16
CA ILE A 385 -4.86 5.46 -38.52
C ILE A 385 -4.94 5.23 -37.00
N VAL A 386 -5.40 4.06 -36.58
CA VAL A 386 -5.58 3.72 -35.15
C VAL A 386 -4.25 3.79 -34.39
N LEU A 387 -3.13 3.36 -34.99
CA LEU A 387 -1.82 3.45 -34.38
C LEU A 387 -1.48 4.90 -34.00
N VAL A 388 -1.69 5.84 -34.92
CA VAL A 388 -1.43 7.26 -34.67
C VAL A 388 -2.34 7.79 -33.55
N PHE A 389 -3.65 7.58 -33.65
CA PHE A 389 -4.60 8.12 -32.68
C PHE A 389 -4.47 7.52 -31.28
N PHE A 390 -4.31 6.20 -31.16
CA PHE A 390 -4.16 5.53 -29.87
C PHE A 390 -2.88 5.99 -29.18
N LEU A 391 -1.77 6.13 -29.91
CA LEU A 391 -0.53 6.65 -29.34
C LEU A 391 -0.67 8.10 -28.90
N PHE A 392 -1.25 8.96 -29.75
CA PHE A 392 -1.41 10.38 -29.47
C PHE A 392 -2.25 10.63 -28.22
N TRP A 393 -3.46 10.06 -28.15
CA TRP A 393 -4.35 10.26 -27.00
C TRP A 393 -3.77 9.65 -25.71
N ARG A 394 -3.09 8.49 -25.78
CA ARG A 394 -2.45 7.88 -24.61
C ARG A 394 -1.27 8.71 -24.08
N ILE A 395 -0.48 9.32 -24.97
CA ILE A 395 0.56 10.27 -24.58
C ILE A 395 -0.08 11.52 -23.95
N GLY A 396 -1.15 12.05 -24.56
CA GLY A 396 -1.92 13.17 -24.01
C GLY A 396 -2.44 12.90 -22.59
N LEU A 397 -3.07 11.74 -22.36
CA LEU A 397 -3.53 11.33 -21.03
C LEU A 397 -2.38 11.18 -20.03
N LYS A 398 -1.23 10.62 -20.45
CA LYS A 398 -0.05 10.53 -19.58
C LYS A 398 0.45 11.90 -19.14
N VAL A 399 0.48 12.87 -20.04
CA VAL A 399 0.94 14.24 -19.75
C VAL A 399 -0.07 14.97 -18.86
N ILE A 400 -1.36 14.92 -19.20
CA ILE A 400 -2.43 15.61 -18.46
C ILE A 400 -2.58 15.04 -17.04
N PHE A 401 -2.63 13.71 -16.91
CA PHE A 401 -2.88 13.04 -15.63
C PHE A 401 -1.59 12.61 -14.89
N LYS A 402 -0.41 12.91 -15.45
CA LYS A 402 0.92 12.55 -14.90
C LYS A 402 1.06 11.06 -14.57
N ILE A 403 0.50 10.17 -15.40
CA ILE A 403 0.43 8.73 -15.12
C ILE A 403 1.68 8.02 -15.62
N GLY A 404 2.41 7.35 -14.72
CA GLY A 404 3.63 6.61 -15.06
C GLY A 404 4.83 7.51 -15.40
N LEU A 405 4.67 8.82 -15.27
CA LEU A 405 5.78 9.71 -14.97
C LEU A 405 6.14 9.43 -13.52
N GLU A 406 7.08 8.52 -13.27
CA GLU A 406 7.80 8.53 -12.00
C GLU A 406 8.43 9.91 -11.87
N THR A 407 7.80 10.79 -11.10
CA THR A 407 8.28 12.14 -10.85
C THR A 407 9.54 12.19 -9.97
N ASP A 408 10.09 11.04 -9.57
CA ASP A 408 11.22 10.97 -8.64
C ASP A 408 12.59 10.81 -9.33
N THR A 409 12.77 11.37 -10.52
CA THR A 409 14.13 11.69 -11.01
C THR A 409 14.64 13.02 -10.46
N ARG A 410 13.75 13.88 -9.94
CA ARG A 410 14.15 15.12 -9.27
C ARG A 410 14.49 14.81 -7.83
N LYS A 411 15.74 15.04 -7.44
CA LYS A 411 16.18 14.94 -6.04
C LYS A 411 15.29 15.82 -5.16
N SER A 412 14.74 15.27 -4.08
CA SER A 412 13.97 16.05 -3.12
C SER A 412 14.90 17.01 -2.39
N ARG A 413 14.59 18.30 -2.46
CA ARG A 413 15.31 19.37 -1.77
C ARG A 413 15.07 19.22 -0.27
N THR A 414 16.13 18.93 0.46
CA THR A 414 16.06 18.45 1.84
C THR A 414 16.79 19.40 2.78
N LEU A 415 16.16 19.68 3.92
CA LEU A 415 16.71 20.50 4.99
C LEU A 415 16.92 19.61 6.23
N ILE A 416 18.08 19.75 6.88
CA ILE A 416 18.40 19.00 8.11
C ILE A 416 18.31 19.95 9.30
N VAL A 417 17.61 19.55 10.35
CA VAL A 417 17.47 20.29 11.60
C VAL A 417 18.11 19.47 12.71
N ALA A 418 19.36 19.80 13.06
CA ALA A 418 20.19 19.03 13.98
C ALA A 418 21.36 19.88 14.52
N SER A 419 22.08 19.35 15.51
CA SER A 419 23.37 19.91 15.93
C SER A 419 24.43 19.74 14.84
N GLU A 420 25.55 20.45 14.94
CA GLU A 420 26.60 20.44 13.89
C GLU A 420 27.17 19.04 13.62
N SER A 421 27.47 18.28 14.68
CA SER A 421 28.01 16.92 14.57
C SER A 421 27.01 15.98 13.90
N LYS A 422 25.74 16.02 14.33
CA LYS A 422 24.70 15.14 13.83
C LYS A 422 24.23 15.51 12.42
N ALA A 423 24.20 16.81 12.11
CA ALA A 423 23.93 17.29 10.76
C ALA A 423 24.98 16.78 9.76
N LYS A 424 26.26 16.75 10.17
CA LYS A 424 27.35 16.19 9.34
C LYS A 424 27.15 14.70 9.08
N GLU A 425 26.81 13.93 10.11
CA GLU A 425 26.53 12.49 10.04
C GLU A 425 25.33 12.17 9.12
N LEU A 426 24.19 12.85 9.32
CA LEU A 426 23.00 12.67 8.50
C LEU A 426 23.26 13.06 7.04
N ALA A 427 23.97 14.17 6.83
CA ALA A 427 24.31 14.61 5.48
C ALA A 427 25.25 13.61 4.79
N SER A 428 26.21 13.01 5.50
CA SER A 428 27.08 11.98 4.92
C SER A 428 26.32 10.70 4.60
N LYS A 429 25.45 10.21 5.49
CA LYS A 429 24.58 9.03 5.26
C LYS A 429 23.64 9.25 4.06
N LEU A 430 22.97 10.41 3.99
CA LEU A 430 22.11 10.75 2.85
C LEU A 430 22.89 10.82 1.53
N LYS A 431 24.13 11.32 1.58
CA LYS A 431 25.01 11.40 0.40
C LYS A 431 25.55 10.04 -0.01
N SER A 432 25.92 9.14 0.90
CA SER A 432 26.47 7.81 0.55
C SER A 432 25.39 6.86 0.05
N THR A 433 24.24 6.83 0.72
CA THR A 433 23.23 5.79 0.50
C THR A 433 22.18 6.22 -0.54
N PHE A 434 21.89 7.52 -0.65
CA PHE A 434 20.76 8.02 -1.45
C PHE A 434 21.11 9.17 -2.41
N THR A 435 22.29 9.10 -3.04
CA THR A 435 22.77 10.10 -4.03
C THR A 435 21.73 10.51 -5.08
N LYS A 436 20.79 9.60 -5.42
CA LYS A 436 19.73 9.82 -6.43
C LYS A 436 18.42 10.41 -5.87
N LEU A 437 18.14 10.29 -4.57
CA LEU A 437 16.83 10.68 -4.00
C LEU A 437 16.85 12.00 -3.25
N TYR A 438 17.91 12.32 -2.50
CA TYR A 438 17.94 13.50 -1.64
C TYR A 438 19.01 14.51 -2.10
N GLN A 439 18.65 15.79 -2.12
CA GLN A 439 19.58 16.91 -2.27
C GLN A 439 19.52 17.78 -1.02
N VAL A 440 20.53 17.68 -0.16
CA VAL A 440 20.62 18.53 1.03
C VAL A 440 20.92 19.97 0.59
N VAL A 441 19.98 20.88 0.86
CA VAL A 441 20.07 22.31 0.49
C VAL A 441 20.83 23.09 1.56
N GLY A 442 20.66 22.72 2.83
CA GLY A 442 21.33 23.35 3.95
C GLY A 442 20.90 22.76 5.29
N VAL A 443 21.43 23.35 6.36
CA VAL A 443 21.16 22.94 7.74
C VAL A 443 20.45 24.09 8.48
N ILE A 444 19.54 23.74 9.37
CA ILE A 444 18.96 24.65 10.35
C ILE A 444 19.65 24.41 11.67
N GLY A 445 20.35 25.43 12.15
CA GLY A 445 21.06 25.39 13.42
C GLY A 445 20.11 25.56 14.60
N LEU A 446 20.56 25.10 15.77
CA LEU A 446 19.83 25.26 17.03
C LEU A 446 20.01 26.67 17.64
N THR A 447 21.03 27.42 17.20
CA THR A 447 21.35 28.75 17.74
C THR A 447 21.53 29.78 16.63
N ARG A 448 21.28 31.06 16.95
CA ARG A 448 21.45 32.16 15.98
C ARG A 448 22.92 32.47 15.68
N LYS A 449 23.84 32.08 16.55
CA LYS A 449 25.28 32.37 16.41
C LYS A 449 25.91 31.62 15.22
N SER A 450 25.38 30.44 14.91
CA SER A 450 25.90 29.59 13.84
C SER A 450 25.32 29.93 12.45
N ILE A 451 24.46 30.95 12.31
CA ILE A 451 23.87 31.30 11.01
C ILE A 451 24.97 31.79 10.07
N GLY A 452 25.05 31.18 8.89
CA GLY A 452 26.05 31.53 7.87
C GLY A 452 27.32 30.67 7.89
N GLU A 453 27.56 29.93 8.97
CA GLU A 453 28.67 28.98 9.06
C GLU A 453 28.45 27.76 8.15
N LYS A 454 29.54 27.04 7.86
CA LYS A 454 29.51 25.83 7.01
C LYS A 454 29.76 24.58 7.85
N ILE A 455 28.83 23.62 7.76
CA ILE A 455 28.99 22.26 8.26
C ILE A 455 29.37 21.37 7.07
N GLY A 456 30.65 21.04 6.95
CA GLY A 456 31.18 20.33 5.79
C GLY A 456 30.98 21.15 4.50
N SER A 457 30.18 20.64 3.56
CA SER A 457 29.83 21.35 2.32
C SER A 457 28.53 22.15 2.40
N TYR A 458 27.81 22.14 3.53
CA TYR A 458 26.47 22.71 3.65
C TYR A 458 26.46 23.96 4.53
N LYS A 459 25.69 24.98 4.15
CA LYS A 459 25.56 26.23 4.91
C LYS A 459 24.43 26.11 5.93
N ILE A 460 24.62 26.71 7.10
CA ILE A 460 23.54 26.93 8.06
C ILE A 460 22.69 28.11 7.56
N LEU A 461 21.48 27.80 7.10
CA LEU A 461 20.58 28.76 6.44
C LEU A 461 19.79 29.61 7.44
N GLY A 462 19.63 29.12 8.66
CA GLY A 462 18.87 29.79 9.71
C GLY A 462 18.67 28.94 10.94
N THR A 463 17.62 29.25 11.68
CA THR A 463 17.21 28.61 12.94
C THR A 463 15.78 28.10 12.85
N VAL A 464 15.36 27.41 13.90
CA VAL A 464 13.98 26.92 14.04
C VAL A 464 12.95 28.04 13.86
N ASP A 465 13.20 29.24 14.39
CA ASP A 465 12.30 30.40 14.31
C ASP A 465 11.96 30.90 12.89
N ASN A 466 12.85 30.71 11.91
CA ASN A 466 12.67 31.23 10.55
C ASN A 466 12.54 30.12 9.49
N ILE A 467 12.36 28.88 9.94
CA ILE A 467 12.34 27.70 9.07
C ILE A 467 11.21 27.74 8.04
N LYS A 468 10.03 28.25 8.40
CA LYS A 468 8.89 28.38 7.47
C LYS A 468 9.26 29.22 6.24
N LYS A 469 9.92 30.36 6.47
CA LYS A 469 10.35 31.26 5.40
C LYS A 469 11.40 30.56 4.52
N ILE A 470 12.37 29.87 5.13
CA ILE A 470 13.41 29.13 4.41
C ILE A 470 12.80 28.01 3.54
N ILE A 471 11.82 27.26 4.06
CA ILE A 471 11.16 26.20 3.29
C ILE A 471 10.52 26.76 2.02
N VAL A 472 9.90 27.94 2.10
CA VAL A 472 9.27 28.63 0.97
C VAL A 472 10.32 29.20 0.00
N ASP A 473 11.27 29.96 0.51
CA ASP A 473 12.30 30.65 -0.29
C ASP A 473 13.19 29.66 -1.04
N GLU A 474 13.61 28.60 -0.35
CA GLU A 474 14.47 27.55 -0.90
C GLU A 474 13.70 26.41 -1.58
N LYS A 475 12.36 26.48 -1.63
CA LYS A 475 11.50 25.44 -2.22
C LYS A 475 11.86 24.03 -1.71
N VAL A 476 11.90 23.89 -0.38
CA VAL A 476 12.25 22.63 0.30
C VAL A 476 11.09 21.65 0.22
N ASP A 477 11.38 20.41 -0.20
CA ASP A 477 10.42 19.32 -0.29
C ASP A 477 10.35 18.50 1.01
N LYS A 478 11.48 18.38 1.73
CA LYS A 478 11.61 17.53 2.92
C LYS A 478 12.41 18.19 4.04
N VAL A 479 11.98 18.00 5.29
CA VAL A 479 12.68 18.47 6.49
C VAL A 479 12.94 17.29 7.41
N ILE A 480 14.19 17.05 7.79
CA ILE A 480 14.60 15.95 8.66
C ILE A 480 15.01 16.51 10.02
N PHE A 481 14.31 16.09 11.08
CA PHE A 481 14.65 16.41 12.47
C PHE A 481 15.51 15.30 13.09
N SER A 482 16.53 15.69 13.85
CA SER A 482 17.27 14.78 14.74
C SER A 482 16.54 14.65 16.09
N SER A 483 16.18 13.44 16.50
CA SER A 483 15.52 13.17 17.80
C SER A 483 16.42 13.39 19.02
N ASP A 484 17.73 13.46 18.82
CA ASP A 484 18.71 13.64 19.90
C ASP A 484 18.91 15.11 20.26
N ASP A 485 18.78 15.99 19.27
CA ASP A 485 19.13 17.41 19.38
C ASP A 485 17.92 18.29 19.68
N LEU A 486 16.74 17.93 19.15
CA LEU A 486 15.50 18.66 19.38
C LEU A 486 14.57 17.87 20.32
N SER A 487 13.89 18.61 21.20
CA SER A 487 12.72 18.06 21.90
C SER A 487 11.57 17.85 20.92
N PHE A 488 10.71 16.85 21.18
CA PHE A 488 9.51 16.63 20.38
C PHE A 488 8.58 17.84 20.46
N ASN A 489 8.51 18.53 21.59
CA ASN A 489 7.84 19.83 21.73
C ASN A 489 8.31 20.85 20.68
N GLN A 490 9.64 21.02 20.50
CA GLN A 490 10.17 21.95 19.50
C GLN A 490 9.83 21.51 18.08
N MET A 491 9.95 20.21 17.77
CA MET A 491 9.58 19.70 16.43
C MET A 491 8.10 19.95 16.12
N PHE A 492 7.22 19.72 17.09
CA PHE A 492 5.78 19.93 16.91
C PHE A 492 5.44 21.40 16.69
N SER A 493 6.07 22.31 17.46
CA SER A 493 5.90 23.76 17.24
C SER A 493 6.28 24.16 15.81
N VAL A 494 7.38 23.61 15.27
CA VAL A 494 7.79 23.84 13.88
C VAL A 494 6.75 23.33 12.88
N VAL A 495 6.30 22.09 13.05
CA VAL A 495 5.31 21.47 12.16
C VAL A 495 4.00 22.27 12.19
N ALA A 496 3.59 22.74 13.37
CA ALA A 496 2.41 23.58 13.54
C ALA A 496 2.57 24.95 12.83
N GLU A 497 3.69 25.63 12.98
CA GLU A 497 3.97 26.90 12.29
C GLU A 497 4.02 26.73 10.77
N CYS A 498 4.50 25.58 10.31
CA CYS A 498 4.62 25.24 8.88
C CYS A 498 3.34 24.62 8.28
N GLN A 499 2.22 24.59 9.00
CA GLN A 499 0.94 24.15 8.45
C GLN A 499 0.60 24.91 7.16
N GLY A 500 0.20 24.16 6.13
CA GLY A 500 -0.15 24.69 4.81
C GLY A 500 1.04 24.83 3.85
N VAL A 501 2.27 24.59 4.30
CA VAL A 501 3.44 24.50 3.41
C VAL A 501 3.55 23.08 2.85
N ASN A 502 3.94 22.97 1.58
CA ASN A 502 4.08 21.68 0.89
C ASN A 502 5.45 21.04 1.14
N ALA A 503 5.75 20.70 2.40
CA ALA A 503 6.97 20.00 2.79
C ALA A 503 6.64 18.78 3.66
N GLU A 504 7.37 17.68 3.47
CA GLU A 504 7.26 16.48 4.31
C GLU A 504 8.24 16.56 5.48
N PHE A 505 7.74 16.31 6.69
CA PHE A 505 8.55 16.28 7.90
C PHE A 505 8.88 14.84 8.28
N LEU A 506 10.17 14.60 8.52
CA LEU A 506 10.77 13.31 8.83
C LEU A 506 11.51 13.39 10.16
N VAL A 507 11.51 12.31 10.93
CA VAL A 507 12.32 12.19 12.14
C VAL A 507 13.38 11.13 11.92
N ALA A 508 14.64 11.48 12.13
CA ALA A 508 15.76 10.57 12.22
C ALA A 508 15.84 10.03 13.64
N GLY A 509 15.89 8.70 13.77
CA GLY A 509 16.05 8.05 15.08
C GLY A 509 17.42 8.33 15.72
N LYS A 510 17.57 7.93 16.98
CA LYS A 510 18.76 8.14 17.82
C LYS A 510 20.08 7.63 17.22
N GLU A 511 20.07 6.42 16.67
CA GLU A 511 21.26 5.88 15.97
C GLU A 511 21.39 6.49 14.55
N SER A 512 20.36 7.20 14.07
CA SER A 512 20.25 7.77 12.71
C SER A 512 20.38 6.72 11.62
N ASP A 513 19.92 5.52 11.93
CA ASP A 513 19.94 4.37 11.02
C ASP A 513 18.65 4.30 10.19
N TYR A 514 17.65 5.12 10.51
CA TYR A 514 16.38 5.19 9.79
C TYR A 514 15.70 6.55 9.91
N LEU A 515 14.87 6.87 8.90
CA LEU A 515 13.99 8.02 8.83
C LEU A 515 12.53 7.58 8.84
N VAL A 516 11.70 8.27 9.61
CA VAL A 516 10.27 7.98 9.70
C VAL A 516 9.44 9.16 9.20
N GLY A 517 8.57 8.91 8.21
CA GLY A 517 7.72 9.90 7.55
C GLY A 517 6.27 9.45 7.34
N LYS A 518 5.46 10.31 6.72
CA LYS A 518 3.99 10.16 6.56
C LYS A 518 3.56 8.85 5.90
N SER A 519 4.43 8.20 5.14
CA SER A 519 4.09 6.96 4.45
C SER A 519 5.26 6.02 4.18
N SER A 520 6.44 6.32 4.72
CA SER A 520 7.64 5.52 4.48
C SER A 520 8.57 5.51 5.68
N ILE A 521 9.16 4.35 5.92
CA ILE A 521 10.39 4.21 6.68
C ILE A 521 11.50 4.11 5.65
N THR A 522 12.52 4.97 5.75
CA THR A 522 13.73 4.86 4.93
C THR A 522 14.87 4.46 5.85
N MET A 523 15.35 3.23 5.73
CA MET A 523 16.59 2.81 6.39
C MET A 523 17.76 3.59 5.77
N LEU A 524 18.59 4.20 6.61
CA LEU A 524 19.77 4.97 6.20
C LEU A 524 21.01 4.10 6.00
N ASP A 525 21.04 2.92 6.65
CA ASP A 525 22.17 1.99 6.61
C ASP A 525 21.91 0.70 5.82
N ASP A 526 20.67 0.46 5.37
CA ASP A 526 20.34 -0.69 4.52
C ASP A 526 20.11 -0.31 3.06
N ILE A 527 20.61 -1.15 2.16
CA ILE A 527 20.19 -1.21 0.75
C ILE A 527 18.66 -1.19 0.76
N PRO A 528 17.99 -0.28 0.02
CA PRO A 528 16.56 -0.13 0.09
C PRO A 528 15.90 -1.48 -0.13
N LEU A 529 15.36 -2.05 0.95
CA LEU A 529 14.38 -3.13 0.90
C LEU A 529 13.11 -2.50 0.30
N LEU A 530 13.16 -2.26 -1.02
CA LEU A 530 11.99 -2.31 -1.88
C LEU A 530 11.17 -3.47 -1.34
N LYS A 531 9.96 -3.21 -0.83
CA LYS A 531 8.96 -4.26 -0.57
C LYS A 531 8.97 -5.14 -1.81
N VAL A 532 9.64 -6.29 -1.73
CA VAL A 532 9.83 -7.16 -2.87
C VAL A 532 8.48 -7.84 -3.04
N GLN A 533 7.60 -7.20 -3.80
CA GLN A 533 6.39 -7.83 -4.24
C GLN A 533 6.82 -8.89 -5.26
N TYR A 534 6.73 -10.16 -4.87
CA TYR A 534 7.07 -11.26 -5.75
C TYR A 534 6.01 -11.34 -6.85
N ASN A 535 6.41 -11.14 -8.10
CA ASN A 535 5.46 -11.17 -9.22
C ASN A 535 4.66 -12.48 -9.24
N ILE A 536 5.29 -13.61 -8.90
CA ILE A 536 4.63 -14.91 -8.87
C ILE A 536 3.54 -15.06 -7.78
N SER A 537 3.51 -14.20 -6.76
CA SER A 537 2.43 -14.21 -5.77
C SER A 537 1.18 -13.46 -6.24
N SER A 538 1.31 -12.60 -7.25
CA SER A 538 0.18 -11.87 -7.84
C SER A 538 -0.79 -12.83 -8.56
N TYR A 539 -2.09 -12.63 -8.37
CA TYR A 539 -3.14 -13.44 -9.00
C TYR A 539 -3.03 -13.40 -10.54
N PHE A 540 -2.80 -12.21 -11.12
CA PHE A 540 -2.71 -12.03 -12.56
C PHE A 540 -1.53 -12.80 -13.17
N HIS A 541 -0.35 -12.70 -12.55
CA HIS A 541 0.86 -13.39 -13.02
C HIS A 541 0.72 -14.92 -12.91
N ARG A 542 0.08 -15.42 -11.85
CA ARG A 542 -0.25 -16.85 -11.71
C ARG A 542 -1.19 -17.33 -12.81
N ALA A 543 -2.26 -16.58 -13.08
CA ALA A 543 -3.20 -16.91 -14.15
C ALA A 543 -2.52 -16.89 -15.53
N SER A 544 -1.74 -15.84 -15.84
CA SER A 544 -1.04 -15.74 -17.12
C SER A 544 -0.02 -16.87 -17.32
N LYS A 545 0.69 -17.25 -16.25
CA LYS A 545 1.63 -18.36 -16.27
C LYS A 545 0.93 -19.70 -16.51
N GLN A 546 -0.17 -19.96 -15.80
CA GLN A 546 -0.95 -21.19 -15.98
C GLN A 546 -1.51 -21.32 -17.40
N ILE A 547 -2.00 -20.22 -17.97
CA ILE A 547 -2.47 -20.19 -19.37
C ILE A 547 -1.33 -20.53 -20.33
N LEU A 548 -0.14 -19.95 -20.14
CA LEU A 548 1.04 -20.26 -20.95
C LEU A 548 1.44 -21.74 -20.83
N ASP A 549 1.52 -22.26 -19.61
CA ASP A 549 1.85 -23.67 -19.34
C ASP A 549 0.87 -24.62 -20.03
N ILE A 550 -0.44 -24.34 -19.97
CA ILE A 550 -1.48 -25.16 -20.61
C ILE A 550 -1.37 -25.08 -22.13
N ILE A 551 -1.23 -23.89 -22.72
CA ILE A 551 -1.13 -23.72 -24.19
C ILE A 551 0.10 -24.45 -24.73
N LEU A 552 1.27 -24.22 -24.14
CA LEU A 552 2.52 -24.84 -24.60
C LEU A 552 2.50 -26.36 -24.39
N SER A 553 2.03 -26.84 -23.23
CA SER A 553 1.96 -28.28 -22.97
C SER A 553 0.97 -28.98 -23.91
N SER A 554 -0.17 -28.37 -24.20
CA SER A 554 -1.14 -28.91 -25.17
C SER A 554 -0.54 -29.10 -26.56
N LEU A 555 0.19 -28.08 -27.06
CA LEU A 555 0.86 -28.14 -28.35
C LEU A 555 1.93 -29.25 -28.38
N ILE A 556 2.75 -29.36 -27.33
CA ILE A 556 3.82 -30.36 -27.28
C ILE A 556 3.26 -31.78 -27.08
N LEU A 557 2.19 -31.95 -26.29
CA LEU A 557 1.51 -33.23 -26.11
C LEU A 557 0.90 -33.76 -27.40
N PHE A 558 0.39 -32.87 -28.25
CA PHE A 558 -0.19 -33.26 -29.53
C PHE A 558 0.88 -33.54 -30.59
N LEU A 559 1.89 -32.67 -30.70
CA LEU A 559 2.84 -32.69 -31.83
C LEU A 559 4.10 -33.54 -31.58
N VAL A 560 4.62 -33.58 -30.35
CA VAL A 560 5.98 -34.10 -30.08
C VAL A 560 5.95 -35.31 -29.15
N TYR A 561 5.10 -35.28 -28.13
CA TYR A 561 5.08 -36.29 -27.07
C TYR A 561 4.86 -37.74 -27.55
N PRO A 562 3.93 -38.05 -28.48
CA PRO A 562 3.68 -39.43 -28.90
C PRO A 562 4.91 -40.08 -29.54
N PHE A 563 5.65 -39.30 -30.34
CA PHE A 563 6.87 -39.74 -30.99
C PHE A 563 7.97 -40.03 -29.97
N ILE A 564 8.23 -39.08 -29.07
CA ILE A 564 9.28 -39.23 -28.04
C ILE A 564 8.96 -40.36 -27.07
N TYR A 565 7.69 -40.54 -26.68
CA TYR A 565 7.27 -41.64 -25.81
C TYR A 565 7.50 -43.02 -26.46
N LEU A 566 7.21 -43.15 -27.76
CA LEU A 566 7.45 -44.38 -28.51
C LEU A 566 8.96 -44.66 -28.67
N PHE A 567 9.74 -43.65 -29.05
CA PHE A 567 11.20 -43.76 -29.18
C PHE A 567 11.89 -44.10 -27.85
N GLN A 568 11.37 -43.61 -26.72
CA GLN A 568 11.91 -43.92 -25.40
C GLN A 568 11.76 -45.40 -25.02
N LYS A 569 10.70 -46.09 -25.47
CA LYS A 569 10.56 -47.54 -25.20
C LYS A 569 11.67 -48.37 -25.84
N LEU A 570 12.36 -47.83 -26.84
CA LEU A 570 13.43 -48.50 -27.59
C LEU A 570 14.85 -48.17 -27.06
N ARG A 571 15.00 -47.27 -26.08
CA ARG A 571 16.31 -46.85 -25.53
C ARG A 571 16.38 -46.98 -24.00
N THR A 572 17.51 -47.47 -23.49
CA THR A 572 17.76 -47.65 -22.05
C THR A 572 18.19 -46.37 -21.32
N LYS A 573 18.90 -45.45 -21.98
CA LYS A 573 19.30 -44.14 -21.39
C LYS A 573 18.39 -43.01 -21.87
N LYS A 574 17.89 -42.20 -20.92
CA LYS A 574 17.06 -41.01 -21.18
C LYS A 574 17.94 -39.79 -21.36
N SER A 575 17.88 -39.12 -22.52
CA SER A 575 18.51 -37.80 -22.66
C SER A 575 17.78 -36.75 -21.82
N LYS A 576 18.45 -35.65 -21.46
CA LYS A 576 17.85 -34.52 -20.71
C LYS A 576 16.60 -33.98 -21.43
N PHE A 577 16.65 -33.89 -22.77
CA PHE A 577 15.49 -33.52 -23.59
C PHE A 577 14.34 -34.52 -23.47
N THR A 578 14.63 -35.83 -23.52
CA THR A 578 13.59 -36.86 -23.38
C THR A 578 12.93 -36.81 -22.00
N GLN A 579 13.70 -36.59 -20.93
CA GLN A 579 13.16 -36.42 -19.58
C GLN A 579 12.26 -35.18 -19.47
N PHE A 580 12.67 -34.07 -20.10
CA PHE A 580 11.86 -32.84 -20.16
C PHE A 580 10.52 -33.08 -20.84
N ILE A 581 10.51 -33.68 -22.05
CA ILE A 581 9.27 -33.98 -22.78
C ILE A 581 8.37 -34.94 -22.01
N LEU A 582 8.93 -35.98 -21.38
CA LEU A 582 8.16 -36.94 -20.58
C LEU A 582 7.52 -36.31 -19.34
N GLY A 583 8.03 -35.17 -18.85
CA GLY A 583 7.47 -34.41 -17.73
C GLY A 583 6.26 -33.53 -18.07
N ILE A 584 6.00 -33.28 -19.36
CA ILE A 584 4.97 -32.35 -19.83
C ILE A 584 3.52 -32.69 -19.40
N PRO A 585 3.10 -33.97 -19.32
CA PRO A 585 1.78 -34.30 -18.77
C PRO A 585 1.56 -33.73 -17.34
N GLY A 586 2.62 -33.64 -16.54
CA GLY A 586 2.56 -33.05 -15.20
C GLY A 586 2.35 -31.54 -15.22
N VAL A 587 2.78 -30.85 -16.28
CA VAL A 587 2.53 -29.42 -16.51
C VAL A 587 1.09 -29.20 -16.96
N PHE A 588 0.59 -30.01 -17.89
CA PHE A 588 -0.79 -29.92 -18.40
C PHE A 588 -1.84 -30.11 -17.30
N ILE A 589 -1.64 -31.07 -16.38
CA ILE A 589 -2.54 -31.32 -15.23
C ILE A 589 -2.31 -30.27 -14.11
N GLY A 590 -1.32 -29.40 -14.25
CA GLY A 590 -1.04 -28.32 -13.31
C GLY A 590 -0.32 -28.75 -12.04
N LYS A 591 0.30 -29.93 -11.99
CA LYS A 591 1.16 -30.36 -10.87
C LYS A 591 2.55 -29.74 -10.92
N LYS A 592 3.05 -29.47 -12.13
CA LYS A 592 4.34 -28.82 -12.41
C LYS A 592 4.13 -27.58 -13.29
N SER A 593 5.21 -26.83 -13.50
CA SER A 593 5.32 -25.74 -14.46
C SER A 593 6.46 -26.03 -15.44
N PHE A 594 6.48 -25.41 -16.63
CA PHE A 594 7.65 -25.49 -17.49
C PHE A 594 8.89 -24.91 -16.81
N VAL A 595 8.78 -23.68 -16.31
CA VAL A 595 9.84 -22.95 -15.60
C VAL A 595 9.43 -22.76 -14.13
N GLY A 596 10.30 -23.10 -13.19
CA GLY A 596 10.02 -22.94 -11.77
C GLY A 596 11.15 -23.43 -10.86
N PRO A 597 10.96 -23.38 -9.53
CA PRO A 597 11.93 -23.89 -8.56
C PRO A 597 12.18 -25.39 -8.72
N ARG A 598 13.35 -25.85 -8.25
CA ARG A 598 13.80 -27.25 -8.41
C ARG A 598 13.03 -28.23 -7.53
N ASP A 599 12.93 -27.94 -6.24
CA ASP A 599 12.53 -28.94 -5.24
C ASP A 599 11.21 -28.60 -4.53
N SER A 600 11.00 -27.33 -4.16
CA SER A 600 9.82 -26.91 -3.38
C SER A 600 9.11 -25.72 -4.02
N SER A 601 7.78 -25.71 -3.90
CA SER A 601 6.98 -24.53 -4.27
C SER A 601 7.03 -23.40 -3.22
N TYR A 602 7.61 -23.70 -2.06
CA TYR A 602 7.74 -22.79 -0.93
C TYR A 602 9.14 -22.85 -0.32
N HIS A 603 9.72 -21.69 -0.02
CA HIS A 603 10.94 -21.56 0.79
C HIS A 603 10.56 -20.91 2.13
N GLY A 604 10.37 -21.72 3.18
CA GLY A 604 9.66 -21.27 4.39
C GLY A 604 8.19 -21.00 4.07
N ASP A 605 7.67 -19.84 4.47
CA ASP A 605 6.29 -19.42 4.15
C ASP A 605 6.16 -18.72 2.77
N LEU A 606 7.28 -18.53 2.07
CA LEU A 606 7.32 -17.80 0.80
C LEU A 606 6.99 -18.70 -0.39
N TYR A 607 5.88 -18.43 -1.08
CA TYR A 607 5.55 -19.07 -2.36
C TYR A 607 6.48 -18.58 -3.47
N VAL A 608 7.28 -19.49 -4.03
CA VAL A 608 8.26 -19.19 -5.11
C VAL A 608 7.84 -19.73 -6.48
N GLY A 609 6.66 -20.35 -6.58
CA GLY A 609 6.12 -20.90 -7.82
C GLY A 609 6.01 -22.42 -7.81
N LYS A 610 5.24 -23.01 -8.74
CA LYS A 610 5.17 -24.47 -8.88
C LYS A 610 6.50 -25.03 -9.37
N THR A 611 6.87 -26.22 -8.89
CA THR A 611 8.09 -26.92 -9.29
C THR A 611 8.22 -27.00 -10.81
N GLY A 612 9.37 -26.57 -11.33
CA GLY A 612 9.66 -26.49 -12.76
C GLY A 612 10.15 -27.81 -13.36
N LEU A 613 9.91 -28.04 -14.65
CA LEU A 613 10.69 -29.01 -15.43
C LEU A 613 12.10 -28.48 -15.73
N THR A 614 12.24 -27.15 -15.77
CA THR A 614 13.49 -26.40 -15.86
C THR A 614 13.40 -25.13 -14.99
N GLY A 615 14.50 -24.38 -14.91
CA GLY A 615 14.61 -23.11 -14.21
C GLY A 615 15.99 -22.50 -14.36
N PHE A 616 16.27 -21.42 -13.64
CA PHE A 616 17.64 -20.86 -13.58
C PHE A 616 18.65 -21.89 -13.07
N TRP A 617 18.24 -22.73 -12.12
CA TRP A 617 19.04 -23.86 -11.62
C TRP A 617 19.47 -24.83 -12.73
N PHE A 618 18.72 -24.94 -13.83
CA PHE A 618 19.10 -25.78 -14.97
C PHE A 618 20.04 -25.06 -15.94
N VAL A 619 19.86 -23.75 -16.13
CA VAL A 619 20.58 -22.95 -17.13
C VAL A 619 21.98 -22.54 -16.67
N GLU A 620 22.15 -22.15 -15.40
CA GLU A 620 23.33 -21.40 -14.94
C GLU A 620 24.55 -22.26 -14.51
N ASN A 621 24.56 -23.58 -14.71
CA ASN A 621 25.77 -24.43 -14.57
C ASN A 621 26.47 -24.37 -13.19
N PHE A 622 25.74 -24.07 -12.11
CA PHE A 622 26.31 -24.15 -10.75
C PHE A 622 26.56 -25.61 -10.34
N LEU A 623 27.63 -25.84 -9.57
CA LEU A 623 27.95 -27.14 -8.98
C LEU A 623 26.71 -27.64 -8.22
N GLU A 624 26.31 -28.89 -8.47
CA GLU A 624 24.99 -29.46 -8.10
C GLU A 624 24.63 -29.45 -6.60
N ASN A 625 25.50 -28.93 -5.72
CA ASN A 625 25.44 -29.06 -4.27
C ASN A 625 25.30 -27.74 -3.47
N ASP A 626 25.18 -26.56 -4.08
CA ASP A 626 24.93 -25.32 -3.31
C ASP A 626 23.42 -25.03 -3.18
N ALA A 627 22.81 -25.60 -2.13
CA ALA A 627 21.40 -25.41 -1.82
C ALA A 627 21.03 -23.94 -1.53
N GLU A 628 22.00 -23.12 -1.10
CA GLU A 628 21.78 -21.73 -0.75
C GLU A 628 21.76 -20.82 -2.00
N GLU A 629 22.60 -21.13 -3.00
CA GLU A 629 22.53 -20.46 -4.30
C GLU A 629 21.27 -20.81 -5.10
N ILE A 630 20.84 -22.08 -5.11
CA ILE A 630 19.59 -22.48 -5.77
C ILE A 630 18.41 -21.71 -5.16
N LYS A 631 18.38 -21.57 -3.83
CA LYS A 631 17.37 -20.78 -3.13
C LYS A 631 17.40 -19.30 -3.57
N LYS A 632 18.59 -18.70 -3.75
CA LYS A 632 18.72 -17.33 -4.27
C LYS A 632 18.15 -17.18 -5.68
N LEU A 633 18.40 -18.16 -6.56
CA LEU A 633 17.87 -18.17 -7.94
C LEU A 633 16.35 -18.35 -7.96
N ASP A 634 15.79 -19.21 -7.12
CA ASP A 634 14.34 -19.40 -6.98
C ASP A 634 13.64 -18.13 -6.49
N ILE A 635 14.23 -17.44 -5.51
CA ILE A 635 13.76 -16.15 -5.01
C ILE A 635 13.87 -15.07 -6.11
N PHE A 636 14.97 -15.05 -6.85
CA PHE A 636 15.17 -14.14 -7.98
C PHE A 636 14.12 -14.36 -9.08
N TYR A 637 13.84 -15.63 -9.42
CA TYR A 637 12.79 -16.01 -10.35
C TYR A 637 11.42 -15.54 -9.86
N ALA A 638 11.05 -15.87 -8.62
CA ALA A 638 9.78 -15.50 -8.01
C ALA A 638 9.56 -13.97 -8.00
N LYS A 639 10.63 -13.20 -7.79
CA LYS A 639 10.62 -11.74 -7.81
C LYS A 639 10.34 -11.19 -9.21
N ASN A 640 11.03 -11.72 -10.23
CA ASN A 640 11.04 -11.13 -11.57
C ASN A 640 10.09 -11.82 -12.56
N GLN A 641 9.32 -12.81 -12.11
CA GLN A 641 8.53 -13.66 -13.01
C GLN A 641 7.61 -12.85 -13.95
N ASN A 642 7.73 -13.16 -15.24
CA ASN A 642 6.86 -12.73 -16.32
C ASN A 642 6.98 -13.72 -17.50
N ILE A 643 6.08 -13.62 -18.48
CA ILE A 643 6.04 -14.54 -19.63
C ILE A 643 7.34 -14.51 -20.45
N TRP A 644 7.94 -13.33 -20.64
CA TRP A 644 9.17 -13.20 -21.45
C TRP A 644 10.35 -13.89 -20.78
N LEU A 645 10.47 -13.78 -19.45
CA LEU A 645 11.48 -14.47 -18.68
C LEU A 645 11.31 -15.99 -18.75
N ASP A 646 10.06 -16.49 -18.68
CA ASP A 646 9.78 -17.93 -18.84
C ASP A 646 10.21 -18.42 -20.25
N LEU A 647 9.90 -17.66 -21.30
CA LEU A 647 10.31 -17.99 -22.67
C LEU A 647 11.83 -17.91 -22.87
N GLU A 648 12.51 -16.95 -22.26
CA GLU A 648 13.97 -16.83 -22.31
C GLU A 648 14.64 -18.03 -21.63
N ILE A 649 14.20 -18.39 -20.42
CA ILE A 649 14.72 -19.56 -19.70
C ILE A 649 14.46 -20.84 -20.50
N LEU A 650 13.28 -20.99 -21.11
CA LEU A 650 12.98 -22.12 -21.98
C LEU A 650 13.88 -22.17 -23.22
N GLY A 651 14.11 -21.03 -23.87
CA GLY A 651 15.03 -20.93 -25.01
C GLY A 651 16.45 -21.34 -24.64
N ARG A 652 16.97 -20.83 -23.51
CA ARG A 652 18.29 -21.22 -22.98
C ARG A 652 18.34 -22.69 -22.57
N THR A 653 17.26 -23.22 -21.97
CA THR A 653 17.12 -24.63 -21.58
C THR A 653 17.21 -25.55 -22.80
N LEU A 654 16.44 -25.25 -23.85
CA LEU A 654 16.45 -26.04 -25.08
C LEU A 654 17.81 -25.96 -25.76
N SER A 655 18.36 -24.75 -25.89
CA SER A 655 19.72 -24.54 -26.41
C SER A 655 20.72 -25.43 -25.65
N LYS A 656 20.71 -25.38 -24.32
CA LYS A 656 21.58 -26.21 -23.49
C LYS A 656 21.34 -27.72 -23.73
N MET A 657 20.09 -28.17 -23.78
CA MET A 657 19.77 -29.58 -24.04
C MET A 657 20.23 -30.10 -25.41
N PHE A 658 20.34 -29.23 -26.42
CA PHE A 658 20.77 -29.59 -27.77
C PHE A 658 22.27 -29.38 -28.02
N PHE A 659 22.89 -28.38 -27.38
CA PHE A 659 24.28 -27.99 -27.62
C PHE A 659 25.26 -28.46 -26.53
N SER A 660 24.79 -28.90 -25.34
CA SER A 660 25.64 -29.54 -24.33
C SER A 660 25.79 -31.05 -24.58
N MET A 661 26.21 -31.45 -25.77
CA MET A 661 26.73 -32.79 -26.02
C MET A 661 28.23 -32.81 -25.65
N GLU A 662 28.49 -32.94 -24.36
CA GLU A 662 29.67 -33.62 -23.81
C GLU A 662 29.21 -34.61 -22.75
#